data_AF-A0A1C5XI04-F1
#
_entry.id   AF-A0A1C5XI04-F1
#
_cell.length_a   1.000
_cell.length_b   1.000
_cell.length_c   1.000
_cell.angle_alpha   90.00
_cell.angle_beta   90.00
_cell.angle_gamma   90.00
#
_symmetry.space_group_name_H-M   'P 1'
#
loop_
_entity.id
_entity.type
_entity.pdbx_description
1 polymer ?
#
loop_
_entity_poly.entity_id
_entity_poly.type
_entity_poly.pdbx_seq_one_letter_code
_entity_poly.pdbx_strand_id
1 'polypeptide(L)'
;MKKKLLALLLAGTMVFSNASLVFAAEEDPIASAEEAEATYNFVTPADAVKAAADGSAYILDVRLFENYTAGRITNSLWCPQFPLDDESLDAKLADYAKATFMGEGDTKPIYIVCNSGQRGAQRATANLLAAGIDEARIFTITGGAAALKEIEGALTTERHNDAIDWKYVEPADAIAAVDNDEIQIIDVRSEADFAKGHLKGALNCSLGTPADAALQNAFAAWVPENLDADQPIYITCYSGNRCAKTAISILKDLGYDTDKAYIIRGGASDATLSGAFVTDEPEYQFVTPEAALTASKEDTAYILDVRLFENYTAGRIANSLWCPQFPLDDESLDAGLVDYAKATFMGEGDTKPIYIVCNSGQRGAQRATRNLLAAGIAEDRIFTITGGAAALEKIEGALTTNRYDEKIDWKYVEAQKAVDDLDSEDYIQYIDVRDADSYTEGHLPGAINCNLKDVENADLQIAFAEWASSNLDADSPIYITCFSGNRCAKTAISILKDLGFDTNNIFIITGGAGNKTVSDAFVSLPFTDVYGADWYYNYVEFTYFTELMTGKDKNTFAPTEDLARAQFALILYRMEGSPKVNTTEPTFPDAGEDWYKDAVIWANQNKIITGYTNTGLFGPSDPITREQMATIMYRYANYKKWDVTASDDLSTFPDASSVTAFAKDAMEWVVANEIITGNNGKLDPQGSAVRAQASTIITRFVTTYPVFE
;
A
#
# COMPACT_ATOMS: atom_id res chain seq x y z
N MET A 1 27.54 -4.13 -27.76
CA MET A 1 27.63 -3.83 -26.31
C MET A 1 27.11 -2.44 -25.96
N LYS A 2 27.82 -1.33 -26.21
CA LYS A 2 27.44 -0.01 -25.65
C LYS A 2 26.01 0.48 -25.98
N LYS A 3 25.56 0.38 -27.25
CA LYS A 3 24.16 0.72 -27.63
C LYS A 3 23.09 -0.22 -27.04
N LYS A 4 23.47 -1.47 -26.75
CA LYS A 4 22.52 -2.57 -26.45
C LYS A 4 22.20 -2.67 -24.97
N LEU A 5 23.23 -2.46 -24.15
CA LEU A 5 23.06 -2.16 -22.73
C LEU A 5 22.12 -0.97 -22.52
N LEU A 6 22.16 0.01 -23.43
CA LEU A 6 21.35 1.23 -23.36
C LEU A 6 19.89 1.02 -23.74
N ALA A 7 19.66 0.27 -24.82
CA ALA A 7 18.31 -0.18 -25.19
C ALA A 7 17.68 -0.97 -24.04
N LEU A 8 18.45 -1.82 -23.34
CA LEU A 8 17.95 -2.66 -22.25
C LEU A 8 17.37 -1.88 -21.05
N LEU A 9 17.98 -0.75 -20.70
CA LEU A 9 17.54 0.12 -19.59
C LEU A 9 16.41 1.09 -19.97
N LEU A 10 16.20 1.36 -21.26
CA LEU A 10 15.23 2.34 -21.78
C LEU A 10 13.76 1.95 -21.57
N ALA A 11 13.44 0.67 -21.51
CA ALA A 11 12.05 0.26 -21.26
C ALA A 11 11.72 -0.02 -19.78
N GLY A 12 12.71 -0.13 -18.89
CA GLY A 12 12.46 -0.21 -17.45
C GLY A 12 11.99 1.11 -16.82
N THR A 13 12.12 2.23 -17.54
CA THR A 13 11.78 3.59 -17.06
C THR A 13 10.53 4.19 -17.72
N MET A 14 9.77 3.45 -18.54
CA MET A 14 8.69 4.02 -19.35
C MET A 14 7.25 3.85 -18.81
N VAL A 15 7.05 3.51 -17.53
CA VAL A 15 5.70 3.28 -17.00
C VAL A 15 5.35 4.23 -15.84
N PHE A 16 4.22 4.92 -16.03
CA PHE A 16 3.40 5.71 -15.09
C PHE A 16 3.59 7.24 -15.02
N SER A 17 2.69 7.95 -15.72
CA SER A 17 2.15 9.22 -15.25
C SER A 17 0.70 8.99 -14.82
N ASN A 18 0.42 9.14 -13.52
CA ASN A 18 -0.87 9.66 -13.07
C ASN A 18 -0.71 10.27 -11.68
N ALA A 19 -0.93 11.57 -11.62
CA ALA A 19 -0.77 12.41 -10.45
C ALA A 19 -1.87 12.16 -9.41
N SER A 20 -1.51 12.20 -8.13
CA SER A 20 -2.43 12.55 -7.04
C SER A 20 -1.69 13.31 -5.95
N LEU A 21 -2.26 14.46 -5.62
CA LEU A 21 -1.79 15.48 -4.67
C LEU A 21 -1.84 14.97 -3.23
N VAL A 22 -0.81 15.24 -2.45
CA VAL A 22 -0.86 15.13 -0.97
C VAL A 22 -0.34 16.42 -0.34
N PHE A 23 -1.12 16.89 0.64
CA PHE A 23 -0.87 18.05 1.49
C PHE A 23 0.30 17.81 2.46
N ALA A 24 1.05 18.88 2.71
CA ALA A 24 2.24 18.92 3.56
C ALA A 24 1.93 18.81 5.06
N ALA A 25 2.76 18.06 5.78
CA ALA A 25 2.93 18.11 7.23
C ALA A 25 4.36 18.55 7.54
N GLU A 26 4.51 19.66 8.26
CA GLU A 26 5.77 20.14 8.86
C GLU A 26 6.03 19.40 10.18
N GLU A 27 7.29 19.03 10.45
CA GLU A 27 7.79 18.83 11.82
C GLU A 27 8.99 19.76 12.09
N ASP A 28 8.89 20.47 13.22
CA ASP A 28 9.86 21.41 13.77
C ASP A 28 10.94 20.72 14.65
N PRO A 29 12.09 21.39 14.91
CA PRO A 29 13.20 20.83 15.65
C PRO A 29 13.10 21.01 17.17
N ILE A 30 13.68 20.05 17.89
CA ILE A 30 13.83 20.00 19.35
C ILE A 30 14.62 21.21 19.87
N ALA A 31 14.00 22.03 20.71
CA ALA A 31 14.67 22.95 21.62
C ALA A 31 13.95 22.99 22.99
N SER A 32 14.74 22.85 24.05
CA SER A 32 14.34 22.89 25.46
C SER A 32 13.84 24.28 25.88
N ALA A 33 12.65 24.37 26.48
CA ALA A 33 12.26 25.48 27.35
C ALA A 33 11.17 25.08 28.36
N GLU A 34 11.44 25.38 29.63
CA GLU A 34 10.65 25.36 30.87
C GLU A 34 9.14 25.01 30.81
N GLU A 35 8.76 23.91 31.48
CA GLU A 35 7.37 23.58 31.84
C GLU A 35 6.83 24.54 32.91
N ALA A 36 5.67 25.15 32.64
CA ALA A 36 4.80 25.70 33.68
C ALA A 36 3.92 24.58 34.25
N GLU A 37 3.96 24.34 35.57
CA GLU A 37 3.11 23.36 36.25
C GLU A 37 1.62 23.74 36.11
N ALA A 38 0.85 22.99 35.31
CA ALA A 38 -0.60 23.10 35.25
C ALA A 38 -1.22 22.51 36.53
N THR A 39 -2.09 23.28 37.21
CA THR A 39 -2.85 22.84 38.38
C THR A 39 -4.04 21.96 37.97
N TYR A 40 -3.97 20.65 38.23
CA TYR A 40 -5.07 19.73 37.90
C TYR A 40 -6.15 19.69 39.00
N ASN A 41 -7.42 19.87 38.62
CA ASN A 41 -8.55 19.69 39.54
C ASN A 41 -9.00 18.21 39.56
N PHE A 42 -9.47 17.74 40.72
CA PHE A 42 -9.88 16.34 40.93
C PHE A 42 -11.27 16.21 41.55
N VAL A 43 -11.96 15.12 41.22
CA VAL A 43 -13.24 14.72 41.81
C VAL A 43 -13.18 13.27 42.31
N THR A 44 -13.91 12.94 43.38
CA THR A 44 -13.94 11.57 43.88
C THR A 44 -14.76 10.67 42.94
N PRO A 45 -14.41 9.38 42.80
CA PRO A 45 -15.21 8.43 42.01
C PRO A 45 -16.69 8.35 42.43
N ALA A 46 -16.98 8.44 43.73
CA ALA A 46 -18.36 8.40 44.23
C ALA A 46 -19.17 9.64 43.82
N ASP A 47 -18.57 10.82 43.88
CA ASP A 47 -19.22 12.07 43.44
C ASP A 47 -19.41 12.08 41.93
N ALA A 48 -18.46 11.53 41.16
CA ALA A 48 -18.59 11.41 39.71
C ALA A 48 -19.76 10.48 39.30
N VAL A 49 -19.91 9.32 39.97
CA VAL A 49 -21.05 8.41 39.74
C VAL A 49 -22.38 9.08 40.07
N LYS A 50 -22.45 9.81 41.18
CA LYS A 50 -23.64 10.57 41.57
C LYS A 50 -23.99 11.65 40.54
N ALA A 51 -23.00 12.42 40.10
CA ALA A 51 -23.17 13.49 39.14
C ALA A 51 -23.59 12.99 37.74
N ALA A 52 -23.12 11.78 37.36
CA ALA A 52 -23.57 11.11 36.15
C ALA A 52 -25.05 10.71 36.23
N ALA A 53 -25.50 10.21 37.39
CA ALA A 53 -26.86 9.74 37.59
C ALA A 53 -27.90 10.88 37.62
N ASP A 54 -27.55 12.05 38.18
CA ASP A 54 -28.43 13.23 38.23
C ASP A 54 -28.23 14.22 37.08
N GLY A 55 -27.23 13.98 36.21
CA GLY A 55 -26.94 14.80 35.03
C GLY A 55 -26.30 16.15 35.33
N SER A 56 -25.76 16.33 36.55
CA SER A 56 -25.09 17.57 37.00
C SER A 56 -23.67 17.74 36.45
N ALA A 57 -23.05 16.69 35.90
CA ALA A 57 -21.75 16.76 35.23
C ALA A 57 -21.73 15.97 33.91
N TYR A 58 -20.85 16.36 32.99
CA TYR A 58 -20.46 15.53 31.87
C TYR A 58 -19.40 14.52 32.32
N ILE A 59 -19.54 13.25 31.92
CA ILE A 59 -18.51 12.24 32.14
C ILE A 59 -17.85 11.95 30.80
N LEU A 60 -16.59 12.35 30.64
CA LEU A 60 -15.82 12.13 29.42
C LEU A 60 -14.87 10.94 29.61
N ASP A 61 -15.14 9.83 28.95
CA ASP A 61 -14.30 8.64 28.97
C ASP A 61 -13.34 8.65 27.79
N VAL A 62 -12.04 8.76 28.09
CA VAL A 62 -10.97 8.88 27.09
C VAL A 62 -10.19 7.58 26.89
N ARG A 63 -10.71 6.46 27.40
CA ARG A 63 -10.12 5.13 27.23
C ARG A 63 -10.37 4.57 25.83
N LEU A 64 -9.65 3.52 25.45
CA LEU A 64 -9.98 2.72 24.27
C LEU A 64 -11.39 2.14 24.37
N PHE A 65 -12.06 1.94 23.22
CA PHE A 65 -13.44 1.45 23.15
C PHE A 65 -13.62 0.11 23.90
N GLU A 66 -12.67 -0.81 23.78
CA GLU A 66 -12.67 -2.10 24.49
C GLU A 66 -12.77 -1.96 26.02
N ASN A 67 -12.12 -0.95 26.60
CA ASN A 67 -12.13 -0.69 28.03
C ASN A 67 -13.42 0.00 28.45
N TYR A 68 -13.99 0.79 27.54
CA TYR A 68 -15.26 1.48 27.72
C TYR A 68 -16.43 0.48 27.72
N THR A 69 -16.47 -0.45 26.77
CA THR A 69 -17.53 -1.47 26.67
C THR A 69 -17.42 -2.56 27.74
N ALA A 70 -16.21 -2.84 28.24
CA ALA A 70 -16.00 -3.72 29.38
C ALA A 70 -16.58 -3.16 30.70
N GLY A 71 -16.90 -1.86 30.75
CA GLY A 71 -17.55 -1.22 31.88
C GLY A 71 -17.35 0.29 31.87
N ARG A 72 -18.46 1.03 31.85
CA ARG A 72 -18.51 2.49 31.81
C ARG A 72 -19.48 3.06 32.83
N ILE A 73 -19.33 4.33 33.18
CA ILE A 73 -20.36 5.04 33.94
C ILE A 73 -21.57 5.24 33.01
N THR A 74 -22.78 5.00 33.50
CA THR A 74 -24.04 5.25 32.75
C THR A 74 -24.07 6.68 32.21
N ASN A 75 -24.53 6.87 30.97
CA ASN A 75 -24.58 8.17 30.28
C ASN A 75 -23.22 8.88 30.08
N SER A 76 -22.10 8.20 30.30
CA SER A 76 -20.79 8.77 29.91
C SER A 76 -20.69 8.95 28.40
N LEU A 77 -19.85 9.89 28.00
CA LEU A 77 -19.51 10.24 26.64
C LEU A 77 -18.15 9.66 26.32
N TRP A 78 -18.01 9.02 25.17
CA TRP A 78 -16.75 8.40 24.77
C TRP A 78 -16.03 9.26 23.72
N CYS A 79 -14.75 9.57 23.96
CA CYS A 79 -13.86 10.20 22.98
C CYS A 79 -12.41 9.81 23.31
N PRO A 80 -11.82 8.83 22.61
CA PRO A 80 -10.55 8.22 23.02
C PRO A 80 -9.37 9.19 22.88
N GLN A 81 -8.35 9.00 23.73
CA GLN A 81 -7.06 9.71 23.69
C GLN A 81 -5.87 8.75 23.64
N PHE A 82 -6.13 7.48 23.39
CA PHE A 82 -5.15 6.41 23.24
C PHE A 82 -5.19 5.83 21.82
N PRO A 83 -4.04 5.45 21.25
CA PRO A 83 -2.71 5.49 21.88
C PRO A 83 -2.17 6.93 22.02
N LEU A 84 -1.26 7.18 22.97
CA LEU A 84 -0.89 8.55 23.38
C LEU A 84 -0.04 9.30 22.33
N ASP A 85 0.44 8.57 21.34
CA ASP A 85 1.27 8.99 20.22
C ASP A 85 0.46 9.30 18.94
N ASP A 86 -0.84 8.99 18.92
CA ASP A 86 -1.72 9.39 17.81
C ASP A 86 -2.23 10.82 18.03
N GLU A 87 -1.55 11.80 17.43
CA GLU A 87 -1.91 13.23 17.51
C GLU A 87 -3.23 13.56 16.81
N SER A 88 -3.72 12.71 15.90
CA SER A 88 -5.02 12.92 15.24
C SER A 88 -6.20 12.91 16.21
N LEU A 89 -6.04 12.27 17.37
CA LEU A 89 -7.05 12.22 18.43
C LEU A 89 -7.21 13.55 19.17
N ASP A 90 -6.20 14.43 19.15
CA ASP A 90 -6.25 15.73 19.84
C ASP A 90 -7.24 16.66 19.14
N ALA A 91 -7.16 16.74 17.81
CA ALA A 91 -8.11 17.49 16.99
C ALA A 91 -9.55 16.94 17.14
N LYS A 92 -9.71 15.61 17.10
CA LYS A 92 -11.01 14.95 17.30
C LYS A 92 -11.65 15.30 18.64
N LEU A 93 -10.88 15.27 19.73
CA LEU A 93 -11.40 15.65 21.05
C LEU A 93 -11.70 17.14 21.14
N ALA A 94 -10.89 18.00 20.53
CA ALA A 94 -11.15 19.44 20.51
C ALA A 94 -12.47 19.77 19.78
N ASP A 95 -12.72 19.15 18.63
CA ASP A 95 -13.95 19.36 17.87
C ASP A 95 -15.17 18.78 18.58
N TYR A 96 -15.03 17.58 19.14
CA TYR A 96 -16.05 16.97 19.99
C TYR A 96 -16.40 17.85 21.20
N ALA A 97 -15.39 18.42 21.85
CA ALA A 97 -15.58 19.30 23.00
C ALA A 97 -16.30 20.60 22.65
N LYS A 98 -15.96 21.22 21.51
CA LYS A 98 -16.67 22.41 21.01
C LYS A 98 -18.14 22.12 20.72
N ALA A 99 -18.41 20.98 20.08
CA ALA A 99 -19.77 20.57 19.75
C ALA A 99 -20.60 20.23 21.00
N THR A 100 -19.97 19.68 22.05
CA THR A 100 -20.68 19.07 23.17
C THR A 100 -20.72 19.93 24.45
N PHE A 101 -19.68 20.70 24.73
CA PHE A 101 -19.48 21.37 26.04
C PHE A 101 -19.51 22.90 25.99
N MET A 102 -19.65 23.50 24.80
CA MET A 102 -19.62 24.96 24.60
C MET A 102 -20.99 25.56 24.22
N GLY A 103 -22.09 24.90 24.60
CA GLY A 103 -23.43 25.46 24.45
C GLY A 103 -23.57 26.79 25.19
N GLU A 104 -24.31 27.74 24.61
CA GLU A 104 -24.51 29.07 25.21
C GLU A 104 -25.10 28.97 26.62
N GLY A 105 -24.34 29.44 27.62
CA GLY A 105 -24.76 29.42 29.03
C GLY A 105 -24.52 28.10 29.78
N ASP A 106 -23.89 27.10 29.16
CA ASP A 106 -23.55 25.84 29.83
C ASP A 106 -22.31 25.98 30.74
N THR A 107 -22.49 25.70 32.03
CA THR A 107 -21.45 25.77 33.05
C THR A 107 -21.19 24.42 33.71
N LYS A 108 -21.71 23.30 33.16
CA LYS A 108 -21.54 21.99 33.78
C LYS A 108 -20.06 21.59 33.86
N PRO A 109 -19.62 20.98 34.96
CA PRO A 109 -18.29 20.41 35.05
C PRO A 109 -18.15 19.17 34.15
N ILE A 110 -16.91 18.89 33.74
CA ILE A 110 -16.50 17.78 32.89
C ILE A 110 -15.55 16.91 33.71
N TYR A 111 -15.96 15.67 33.96
CA TYR A 111 -15.23 14.69 34.74
C TYR A 111 -14.60 13.66 33.82
N ILE A 112 -13.27 13.65 33.75
CA ILE A 112 -12.49 12.82 32.85
C ILE A 112 -12.21 11.46 33.50
N VAL A 113 -12.57 10.39 32.79
CA VAL A 113 -12.21 9.00 33.11
C VAL A 113 -11.09 8.57 32.16
N CYS A 114 -9.94 8.15 32.72
CA CYS A 114 -8.99 7.30 32.02
C CYS A 114 -8.69 6.04 32.87
N ASN A 115 -7.79 5.16 32.43
CA ASN A 115 -7.52 3.91 33.15
C ASN A 115 -7.07 4.13 34.61
N SER A 116 -6.14 5.07 34.86
CA SER A 116 -5.54 5.32 36.18
C SER A 116 -5.75 6.74 36.74
N GLY A 117 -6.37 7.65 35.97
CA GLY A 117 -6.47 9.08 36.33
C GLY A 117 -5.18 9.88 36.11
N GLN A 118 -4.27 9.43 35.23
CA GLN A 118 -2.96 10.05 34.98
C GLN A 118 -2.82 10.52 33.52
N ARG A 119 -1.86 9.98 32.75
CA ARG A 119 -1.43 10.48 31.43
C ARG A 119 -2.56 10.76 30.43
N GLY A 120 -3.54 9.85 30.32
CA GLY A 120 -4.68 10.05 29.43
C GLY A 120 -5.61 11.19 29.85
N ALA A 121 -5.79 11.39 31.17
CA ALA A 121 -6.58 12.52 31.69
C ALA A 121 -5.81 13.84 31.57
N GLN A 122 -4.48 13.83 31.70
CA GLN A 122 -3.62 15.00 31.50
C GLN A 122 -3.68 15.48 30.04
N ARG A 123 -3.51 14.56 29.07
CA ARG A 123 -3.64 14.86 27.63
C ARG A 123 -5.02 15.42 27.30
N ALA A 124 -6.07 14.75 27.76
CA ALA A 124 -7.45 15.23 27.57
C ALA A 124 -7.69 16.62 28.18
N THR A 125 -7.15 16.89 29.38
CA THR A 125 -7.25 18.21 30.03
C THR A 125 -6.57 19.29 29.18
N ALA A 126 -5.36 19.02 28.68
CA ALA A 126 -4.64 19.95 27.82
C ALA A 126 -5.44 20.26 26.53
N ASN A 127 -6.03 19.24 25.91
CA ASN A 127 -6.83 19.41 24.70
C ASN A 127 -8.13 20.18 24.93
N LEU A 128 -8.81 19.95 26.06
CA LEU A 128 -10.01 20.71 26.44
C LEU A 128 -9.68 22.19 26.69
N LEU A 129 -8.56 22.48 27.37
CA LEU A 129 -8.08 23.85 27.57
C LEU A 129 -7.74 24.53 26.24
N ALA A 130 -7.04 23.82 25.34
CA ALA A 130 -6.73 24.31 24.00
C ALA A 130 -7.99 24.56 23.15
N ALA A 131 -9.05 23.77 23.35
CA ALA A 131 -10.35 23.98 22.72
C ALA A 131 -11.14 25.18 23.30
N GLY A 132 -10.64 25.82 24.36
CA GLY A 132 -11.24 27.01 24.99
C GLY A 132 -12.22 26.69 26.11
N ILE A 133 -12.23 25.46 26.63
CA ILE A 133 -13.02 25.12 27.82
C ILE A 133 -12.38 25.74 29.06
N ASP A 134 -13.20 26.35 29.91
CA ASP A 134 -12.76 26.93 31.19
C ASP A 134 -12.12 25.86 32.09
N GLU A 135 -10.89 26.12 32.55
CA GLU A 135 -10.12 25.26 33.46
C GLU A 135 -10.91 24.89 34.73
N ALA A 136 -11.74 25.81 35.24
CA ALA A 136 -12.56 25.58 36.43
C ALA A 136 -13.66 24.52 36.22
N ARG A 137 -13.94 24.14 34.96
CA ARG A 137 -14.92 23.10 34.62
C ARG A 137 -14.28 21.71 34.48
N ILE A 138 -12.97 21.58 34.36
CA ILE A 138 -12.32 20.31 34.01
C ILE A 138 -11.79 19.63 35.27
N PHE A 139 -12.24 18.41 35.55
CA PHE A 139 -11.79 17.61 36.69
C PHE A 139 -11.39 16.20 36.26
N THR A 140 -10.32 15.69 36.84
CA THR A 140 -9.94 14.28 36.70
C THR A 140 -10.58 13.44 37.81
N ILE A 141 -11.16 12.30 37.46
CA ILE A 141 -11.66 11.35 38.46
C ILE A 141 -10.46 10.66 39.12
N THR A 142 -10.32 10.85 40.45
CA THR A 142 -9.19 10.31 41.22
C THR A 142 -9.11 8.79 41.09
N GLY A 143 -7.98 8.28 40.57
CA GLY A 143 -7.76 6.84 40.37
C GLY A 143 -8.47 6.23 39.14
N GLY A 144 -9.16 7.05 38.34
CA GLY A 144 -9.76 6.65 37.07
C GLY A 144 -10.72 5.47 37.15
N ALA A 145 -10.79 4.69 36.06
CA ALA A 145 -11.61 3.49 35.97
C ALA A 145 -11.23 2.42 36.99
N ALA A 146 -9.95 2.35 37.41
CA ALA A 146 -9.50 1.41 38.44
C ALA A 146 -10.19 1.66 39.79
N ALA A 147 -10.32 2.93 40.21
CA ALA A 147 -11.01 3.27 41.45
C ALA A 147 -12.54 3.13 41.34
N LEU A 148 -13.11 3.32 40.14
CA LEU A 148 -14.53 3.11 39.88
C LEU A 148 -14.95 1.65 40.00
N LYS A 149 -14.06 0.70 39.66
CA LYS A 149 -14.34 -0.75 39.80
C LYS A 149 -14.61 -1.18 41.25
N GLU A 150 -14.07 -0.45 42.22
CA GLU A 150 -14.25 -0.73 43.65
C GLU A 150 -15.59 -0.21 44.20
N ILE A 151 -16.34 0.57 43.41
CA ILE A 151 -17.67 1.08 43.77
C ILE A 151 -18.75 0.22 43.11
N GLU A 152 -19.56 -0.42 43.93
CA GLU A 152 -20.66 -1.27 43.46
C GLU A 152 -21.63 -0.48 42.56
N GLY A 153 -21.88 -1.01 41.35
CA GLY A 153 -22.79 -0.41 40.37
C GLY A 153 -22.26 0.83 39.65
N ALA A 154 -21.00 1.24 39.89
CA ALA A 154 -20.42 2.41 39.22
C ALA A 154 -20.15 2.20 37.72
N LEU A 155 -19.80 0.97 37.33
CA LEU A 155 -19.56 0.60 35.93
C LEU A 155 -20.64 -0.39 35.46
N THR A 156 -21.15 -0.15 34.25
CA THR A 156 -22.16 -0.96 33.58
C THR A 156 -21.75 -1.24 32.14
N THR A 157 -22.19 -2.37 31.61
CA THR A 157 -22.15 -2.67 30.16
C THR A 157 -23.53 -2.51 29.50
N GLU A 158 -24.58 -2.24 30.30
CA GLU A 158 -25.95 -2.06 29.83
C GLU A 158 -26.14 -0.65 29.24
N ARG A 159 -26.58 -0.61 27.98
CA ARG A 159 -26.76 0.64 27.22
C ARG A 159 -28.21 1.05 26.97
N HIS A 160 -29.15 0.13 27.17
CA HIS A 160 -30.56 0.31 26.82
C HIS A 160 -31.33 1.34 27.68
N ASN A 161 -30.70 1.83 28.76
CA ASN A 161 -31.24 2.87 29.64
C ASN A 161 -30.52 4.21 29.47
N ASP A 162 -29.66 4.35 28.46
CA ASP A 162 -29.01 5.63 28.17
C ASP A 162 -30.06 6.71 27.86
N ALA A 163 -29.73 7.95 28.23
CA ALA A 163 -30.54 9.13 27.92
C ALA A 163 -30.41 9.50 26.43
N ILE A 164 -31.09 8.75 25.57
CA ILE A 164 -31.19 8.96 24.11
C ILE A 164 -32.68 9.09 23.74
N ASP A 165 -33.00 10.03 22.87
CA ASP A 165 -34.34 10.14 22.30
C ASP A 165 -34.56 9.08 21.22
N TRP A 166 -35.01 7.90 21.66
CA TRP A 166 -35.19 6.75 20.78
C TRP A 166 -36.26 7.02 19.70
N LYS A 167 -35.85 7.03 18.43
CA LYS A 167 -36.77 7.12 17.30
C LYS A 167 -37.30 5.74 16.92
N TYR A 168 -38.50 5.71 16.36
CA TYR A 168 -39.16 4.47 15.97
C TYR A 168 -39.77 4.60 14.58
N VAL A 169 -39.77 3.50 13.84
CA VAL A 169 -40.47 3.33 12.58
C VAL A 169 -41.46 2.17 12.71
N GLU A 170 -42.64 2.31 12.09
CA GLU A 170 -43.63 1.22 12.10
C GLU A 170 -43.18 0.09 11.16
N PRO A 171 -43.52 -1.18 11.45
CA PRO A 171 -43.16 -2.32 10.60
C PRO A 171 -43.51 -2.13 9.13
N ALA A 172 -44.68 -1.56 8.84
CA ALA A 172 -45.13 -1.31 7.46
C ALA A 172 -44.22 -0.33 6.70
N ASP A 173 -43.73 0.70 7.38
CA ASP A 173 -42.84 1.71 6.79
C ASP A 173 -41.43 1.12 6.60
N ALA A 174 -40.96 0.29 7.53
CA ALA A 174 -39.70 -0.43 7.38
C ALA A 174 -39.73 -1.44 6.22
N ILE A 175 -40.87 -2.10 5.99
CA ILE A 175 -41.06 -2.98 4.83
C ILE A 175 -41.11 -2.17 3.53
N ALA A 176 -41.77 -1.01 3.52
CA ALA A 176 -41.83 -0.13 2.35
C ALA A 176 -40.46 0.49 1.99
N ALA A 177 -39.53 0.55 2.94
CA ALA A 177 -38.16 1.00 2.74
C ALA A 177 -37.23 -0.08 2.16
N VAL A 178 -37.68 -1.34 2.03
CA VAL A 178 -36.91 -2.39 1.36
C VAL A 178 -36.66 -1.99 -0.10
N ASP A 179 -35.44 -2.18 -0.58
CA ASP A 179 -34.94 -1.74 -1.91
C ASP A 179 -34.81 -0.21 -2.10
N ASN A 180 -34.93 0.59 -1.03
CA ASN A 180 -34.55 2.01 -1.05
C ASN A 180 -33.06 2.17 -0.74
N ASP A 181 -32.29 2.69 -1.69
CA ASP A 181 -30.85 2.92 -1.61
C ASP A 181 -30.44 4.10 -0.70
N GLU A 182 -31.41 4.91 -0.26
CA GLU A 182 -31.20 5.99 0.70
C GLU A 182 -31.37 5.54 2.17
N ILE A 183 -31.78 4.29 2.44
CA ILE A 183 -32.06 3.78 3.79
C ILE A 183 -31.31 2.49 4.05
N GLN A 184 -30.58 2.45 5.15
CA GLN A 184 -29.83 1.28 5.59
C GLN A 184 -30.65 0.47 6.59
N ILE A 185 -30.80 -0.83 6.37
CA ILE A 185 -31.51 -1.71 7.31
C ILE A 185 -30.50 -2.62 7.98
N ILE A 186 -30.48 -2.65 9.32
CA ILE A 186 -29.63 -3.55 10.10
C ILE A 186 -30.46 -4.46 10.99
N ASP A 187 -30.03 -5.71 11.11
CA ASP A 187 -30.55 -6.72 12.01
C ASP A 187 -29.49 -7.09 13.04
N VAL A 188 -29.77 -6.80 14.31
CA VAL A 188 -28.84 -7.06 15.41
C VAL A 188 -29.17 -8.33 16.20
N ARG A 189 -29.98 -9.24 15.62
CA ARG A 189 -30.19 -10.60 16.14
C ARG A 189 -28.98 -11.50 15.83
N SER A 190 -29.00 -12.71 16.41
CA SER A 190 -28.01 -13.74 16.07
C SER A 190 -28.05 -14.10 14.59
N GLU A 191 -26.91 -14.49 14.02
CA GLU A 191 -26.80 -14.98 12.64
C GLU A 191 -27.78 -16.14 12.37
N ALA A 192 -27.95 -17.04 13.35
CA ALA A 192 -28.87 -18.17 13.23
C ALA A 192 -30.35 -17.75 13.15
N ASP A 193 -30.73 -16.61 13.74
CA ASP A 193 -32.10 -16.10 13.67
C ASP A 193 -32.31 -15.21 12.45
N PHE A 194 -31.26 -14.52 12.00
CA PHE A 194 -31.24 -13.80 10.73
C PHE A 194 -31.40 -14.77 9.55
N ALA A 195 -30.70 -15.91 9.58
CA ALA A 195 -30.78 -16.96 8.55
C ALA A 195 -32.14 -17.65 8.48
N LYS A 196 -32.96 -17.60 9.54
CA LYS A 196 -34.35 -18.11 9.52
C LYS A 196 -35.32 -17.16 8.80
N GLY A 197 -34.89 -15.93 8.54
CA GLY A 197 -35.67 -14.91 7.85
C GLY A 197 -35.32 -13.50 8.34
N HIS A 198 -35.20 -12.56 7.41
CA HIS A 198 -34.88 -11.15 7.65
C HIS A 198 -35.52 -10.27 6.56
N LEU A 199 -35.50 -8.94 6.73
CA LEU A 199 -35.91 -8.04 5.64
C LEU A 199 -34.87 -8.09 4.52
N LYS A 200 -35.31 -8.17 3.27
CA LYS A 200 -34.44 -8.20 2.09
C LYS A 200 -33.47 -7.02 2.09
N GLY A 201 -32.18 -7.28 1.84
CA GLY A 201 -31.12 -6.26 1.83
C GLY A 201 -30.67 -5.79 3.22
N ALA A 202 -31.19 -6.36 4.31
CA ALA A 202 -30.74 -6.02 5.66
C ALA A 202 -29.34 -6.57 5.94
N LEU A 203 -28.51 -5.78 6.62
CA LEU A 203 -27.19 -6.17 7.09
C LEU A 203 -27.28 -6.83 8.48
N ASN A 204 -26.47 -7.85 8.78
CA ASN A 204 -26.47 -8.50 10.10
C ASN A 204 -25.18 -8.25 10.88
N CYS A 205 -25.32 -7.76 12.12
CA CYS A 205 -24.24 -7.77 13.10
C CYS A 205 -24.81 -7.96 14.50
N SER A 206 -24.52 -9.12 15.11
CA SER A 206 -25.23 -9.58 16.30
C SER A 206 -24.92 -8.76 17.56
N LEU A 207 -25.97 -8.29 18.21
CA LEU A 207 -25.98 -7.83 19.61
C LEU A 207 -26.93 -8.69 20.46
N GLY A 208 -27.09 -9.97 20.10
CA GLY A 208 -28.09 -10.87 20.70
C GLY A 208 -28.00 -10.99 22.22
N THR A 209 -26.81 -10.74 22.79
CA THR A 209 -26.60 -10.49 24.21
C THR A 209 -26.10 -9.05 24.39
N PRO A 210 -26.99 -8.05 24.57
CA PRO A 210 -26.62 -6.64 24.45
C PRO A 210 -25.70 -6.10 25.56
N ALA A 211 -25.45 -6.87 26.62
CA ALA A 211 -24.52 -6.55 27.70
C ALA A 211 -23.12 -7.20 27.51
N ASP A 212 -22.96 -8.02 26.47
CA ASP A 212 -21.70 -8.69 26.15
C ASP A 212 -20.74 -7.71 25.46
N ALA A 213 -19.61 -7.44 26.11
CA ALA A 213 -18.62 -6.48 25.62
C ALA A 213 -17.98 -6.93 24.30
N ALA A 214 -17.81 -8.24 24.06
CA ALA A 214 -17.23 -8.74 22.82
C ALA A 214 -18.17 -8.50 21.63
N LEU A 215 -19.48 -8.69 21.83
CA LEU A 215 -20.48 -8.35 20.80
C LEU A 215 -20.56 -6.84 20.56
N GLN A 216 -20.50 -6.01 21.60
CA GLN A 216 -20.48 -4.55 21.43
C GLN A 216 -19.22 -4.07 20.69
N ASN A 217 -18.05 -4.66 20.97
CA ASN A 217 -16.80 -4.36 20.27
C ASN A 217 -16.88 -4.80 18.81
N ALA A 218 -17.40 -6.00 18.54
CA ALA A 218 -17.61 -6.49 17.18
C ALA A 218 -18.56 -5.58 16.40
N PHE A 219 -19.67 -5.16 17.00
CA PHE A 219 -20.61 -4.23 16.39
C PHE A 219 -19.97 -2.86 16.13
N ALA A 220 -19.21 -2.32 17.08
CA ALA A 220 -18.59 -1.02 16.91
C ALA A 220 -17.48 -0.99 15.85
N ALA A 221 -16.73 -2.08 15.71
CA ALA A 221 -15.77 -2.25 14.62
C ALA A 221 -16.48 -2.42 13.27
N TRP A 222 -17.62 -3.13 13.27
CA TRP A 222 -18.42 -3.39 12.07
C TRP A 222 -19.11 -2.13 11.51
N VAL A 223 -19.60 -1.23 12.36
CA VAL A 223 -20.35 -0.02 11.96
C VAL A 223 -19.63 0.84 10.90
N PRO A 224 -18.42 1.38 11.13
CA PRO A 224 -17.77 2.28 10.16
C PRO A 224 -17.41 1.60 8.84
N GLU A 225 -17.33 0.27 8.81
CA GLU A 225 -17.05 -0.51 7.59
C GLU A 225 -18.29 -0.88 6.77
N ASN A 226 -19.49 -0.71 7.34
CA ASN A 226 -20.72 -1.25 6.77
C ASN A 226 -21.89 -0.26 6.76
N LEU A 227 -21.75 0.88 7.45
CA LEU A 227 -22.78 1.91 7.50
C LEU A 227 -22.26 3.27 7.04
N ASP A 228 -23.09 3.95 6.26
CA ASP A 228 -22.95 5.37 5.95
C ASP A 228 -23.53 6.21 7.10
N ALA A 229 -22.73 7.12 7.65
CA ALA A 229 -23.14 7.98 8.76
C ALA A 229 -24.17 9.06 8.36
N ASP A 230 -24.29 9.37 7.07
CA ASP A 230 -25.21 10.38 6.56
C ASP A 230 -26.59 9.84 6.20
N GLN A 231 -26.74 8.53 6.00
CA GLN A 231 -28.00 7.90 5.64
C GLN A 231 -28.81 7.43 6.88
N PRO A 232 -30.16 7.49 6.81
CA PRO A 232 -31.03 6.87 7.80
C PRO A 232 -30.77 5.37 8.01
N ILE A 233 -30.83 4.93 9.28
CA ILE A 233 -30.58 3.54 9.68
C ILE A 233 -31.81 2.97 10.39
N TYR A 234 -32.37 1.88 9.88
CA TYR A 234 -33.50 1.15 10.47
C TYR A 234 -33.01 -0.12 11.14
N ILE A 235 -33.30 -0.28 12.43
CA ILE A 235 -32.70 -1.30 13.28
C ILE A 235 -33.77 -2.28 13.73
N THR A 236 -33.62 -3.55 13.33
CA THR A 236 -34.42 -4.65 13.87
C THR A 236 -33.63 -5.45 14.90
N CYS A 237 -34.33 -5.92 15.93
CA CYS A 237 -33.83 -6.93 16.87
C CYS A 237 -34.97 -7.88 17.25
N TYR A 238 -34.81 -8.73 18.26
CA TYR A 238 -35.86 -9.67 18.66
C TYR A 238 -37.20 -9.00 18.99
N SER A 239 -37.20 -7.92 19.76
CA SER A 239 -38.42 -7.26 20.27
C SER A 239 -38.47 -5.74 20.04
N GLY A 240 -37.49 -5.17 19.34
CA GLY A 240 -37.37 -3.72 19.15
C GLY A 240 -37.05 -2.95 20.44
N ASN A 241 -36.30 -3.55 21.39
CA ASN A 241 -36.00 -2.91 22.66
C ASN A 241 -34.50 -2.93 23.00
N ARG A 242 -34.02 -3.90 23.81
CA ARG A 242 -32.68 -3.83 24.43
C ARG A 242 -31.54 -3.80 23.40
N CYS A 243 -31.52 -4.75 22.45
CA CYS A 243 -30.45 -4.83 21.45
C CYS A 243 -30.46 -3.63 20.49
N ALA A 244 -31.64 -3.19 20.02
CA ALA A 244 -31.74 -2.04 19.13
C ALA A 244 -31.30 -0.73 19.82
N LYS A 245 -31.66 -0.53 21.10
CA LYS A 245 -31.19 0.63 21.87
C LYS A 245 -29.69 0.58 22.14
N THR A 246 -29.14 -0.61 22.41
CA THR A 246 -27.70 -0.81 22.51
C THR A 246 -27.00 -0.45 21.20
N ALA A 247 -27.54 -0.85 20.05
CA ALA A 247 -27.00 -0.47 18.74
C ALA A 247 -26.94 1.06 18.56
N ILE A 248 -28.06 1.77 18.82
CA ILE A 248 -28.11 3.25 18.72
C ILE A 248 -27.15 3.92 19.71
N SER A 249 -27.02 3.40 20.94
CA SER A 249 -26.05 3.92 21.91
C SER A 249 -24.60 3.80 21.40
N ILE A 250 -24.26 2.68 20.74
CA ILE A 250 -22.94 2.52 20.12
C ILE A 250 -22.77 3.44 18.90
N LEU A 251 -23.79 3.56 18.04
CA LEU A 251 -23.78 4.49 16.90
C LEU A 251 -23.50 5.93 17.38
N LYS A 252 -24.14 6.35 18.47
CA LYS A 252 -23.90 7.65 19.11
C LYS A 252 -22.44 7.83 19.53
N ASP A 253 -21.85 6.82 20.18
CA ASP A 253 -20.45 6.87 20.61
C ASP A 253 -19.49 6.96 19.42
N LEU A 254 -19.87 6.37 18.28
CA LEU A 254 -19.13 6.43 17.02
C LEU A 254 -19.38 7.71 16.21
N GLY A 255 -20.18 8.64 16.73
CA GLY A 255 -20.43 9.95 16.11
C GLY A 255 -21.59 9.98 15.10
N TYR A 256 -22.40 8.93 15.01
CA TYR A 256 -23.57 8.91 14.13
C TYR A 256 -24.70 9.77 14.70
N ASP A 257 -25.47 10.40 13.81
CA ASP A 257 -26.64 11.17 14.17
C ASP A 257 -27.79 10.26 14.65
N THR A 258 -28.09 10.30 15.93
CA THR A 258 -29.17 9.51 16.53
C THR A 258 -30.57 9.90 16.03
N ASP A 259 -30.76 11.10 15.47
CA ASP A 259 -32.02 11.49 14.84
C ASP A 259 -32.26 10.79 13.49
N LYS A 260 -31.22 10.15 12.93
CA LYS A 260 -31.31 9.31 11.72
C LYS A 260 -31.39 7.80 12.02
N ALA A 261 -31.33 7.39 13.30
CA ALA A 261 -31.38 5.99 13.68
C ALA A 261 -32.73 5.60 14.29
N TYR A 262 -33.45 4.69 13.63
CA TYR A 262 -34.83 4.31 13.94
C TYR A 262 -34.93 2.84 14.38
N ILE A 263 -35.60 2.60 15.50
CA ILE A 263 -35.92 1.24 15.95
C ILE A 263 -37.22 0.77 15.28
N ILE A 264 -37.19 -0.38 14.62
CA ILE A 264 -38.40 -0.98 14.06
C ILE A 264 -39.28 -1.49 15.22
N ARG A 265 -40.50 -0.96 15.36
CA ARG A 265 -41.38 -1.31 16.49
C ARG A 265 -41.70 -2.81 16.50
N GLY A 266 -41.62 -3.42 17.68
CA GLY A 266 -41.88 -4.85 17.89
C GLY A 266 -40.77 -5.79 17.36
N GLY A 267 -39.84 -5.28 16.55
CA GLY A 267 -38.75 -6.05 15.96
C GLY A 267 -39.25 -7.31 15.24
N ALA A 268 -38.42 -8.35 15.22
CA ALA A 268 -38.75 -9.64 14.62
C ALA A 268 -39.92 -10.38 15.30
N SER A 269 -40.36 -9.95 16.50
CA SER A 269 -41.54 -10.50 17.16
C SER A 269 -42.86 -9.92 16.62
N ASP A 270 -42.80 -8.84 15.85
CA ASP A 270 -43.97 -8.29 15.18
C ASP A 270 -44.38 -9.21 14.02
N ALA A 271 -45.66 -9.58 13.96
CA ALA A 271 -46.18 -10.50 12.95
C ALA A 271 -46.18 -9.89 11.52
N THR A 272 -46.29 -8.56 11.41
CA THR A 272 -46.24 -7.86 10.12
C THR A 272 -44.82 -7.88 9.59
N LEU A 273 -43.85 -7.54 10.46
CA LEU A 273 -42.43 -7.54 10.11
C LEU A 273 -41.94 -8.94 9.75
N SER A 274 -42.18 -9.91 10.63
CA SER A 274 -41.75 -11.30 10.41
C SER A 274 -42.47 -11.97 9.24
N GLY A 275 -43.71 -11.56 8.93
CA GLY A 275 -44.44 -12.02 7.74
C GLY A 275 -43.87 -11.50 6.41
N ALA A 276 -43.06 -10.43 6.46
CA ALA A 276 -42.35 -9.87 5.31
C ALA A 276 -40.88 -10.34 5.22
N PHE A 277 -40.43 -11.16 6.17
CA PHE A 277 -39.09 -11.72 6.12
C PHE A 277 -38.96 -12.62 4.90
N VAL A 278 -37.92 -12.35 4.12
CA VAL A 278 -37.46 -13.24 3.06
C VAL A 278 -36.46 -14.22 3.67
N THR A 279 -36.38 -15.39 3.07
CA THR A 279 -35.28 -16.33 3.30
C THR A 279 -34.19 -16.17 2.24
N ASP A 280 -34.39 -15.30 1.25
CA ASP A 280 -33.67 -15.33 -0.02
C ASP A 280 -33.13 -13.94 -0.38
N GLU A 281 -31.79 -13.83 -0.30
CA GLU A 281 -30.94 -13.05 -1.19
C GLU A 281 -31.08 -13.58 -2.65
N PRO A 282 -30.42 -13.02 -3.72
CA PRO A 282 -30.21 -13.80 -4.95
C PRO A 282 -29.80 -15.21 -4.56
N GLU A 283 -30.26 -16.24 -5.28
CA GLU A 283 -30.08 -17.63 -4.86
C GLU A 283 -28.56 -17.90 -4.93
N TYR A 284 -27.83 -17.58 -3.85
CA TYR A 284 -26.39 -17.67 -3.81
C TYR A 284 -26.11 -19.14 -3.90
N GLN A 285 -25.70 -19.54 -5.09
CA GLN A 285 -25.49 -20.94 -5.34
C GLN A 285 -24.20 -21.29 -4.64
N PHE A 286 -24.23 -22.31 -3.81
CA PHE A 286 -23.05 -22.75 -3.09
C PHE A 286 -22.52 -24.02 -3.71
N VAL A 287 -21.20 -24.12 -3.76
CA VAL A 287 -20.49 -25.33 -4.10
C VAL A 287 -19.61 -25.73 -2.93
N THR A 288 -19.56 -27.03 -2.62
CA THR A 288 -18.67 -27.48 -1.55
C THR A 288 -17.21 -27.33 -1.95
N PRO A 289 -16.30 -27.10 -1.00
CA PRO A 289 -14.86 -27.08 -1.28
C PRO A 289 -14.37 -28.28 -2.08
N GLU A 290 -14.84 -29.50 -1.78
CA GLU A 290 -14.44 -30.72 -2.49
C GLU A 290 -14.91 -30.75 -3.95
N ALA A 291 -16.12 -30.25 -4.22
CA ALA A 291 -16.64 -30.14 -5.57
C ALA A 291 -15.88 -29.08 -6.37
N ALA A 292 -15.52 -27.96 -5.74
CA ALA A 292 -14.69 -26.93 -6.38
C ALA A 292 -13.28 -27.44 -6.71
N LEU A 293 -12.64 -28.20 -5.79
CA LEU A 293 -11.35 -28.84 -6.03
C LEU A 293 -11.41 -29.86 -7.17
N THR A 294 -12.50 -30.63 -7.25
CA THR A 294 -12.72 -31.59 -8.34
C THR A 294 -12.87 -30.85 -9.68
N ALA A 295 -13.70 -29.80 -9.70
CA ALA A 295 -13.95 -29.02 -10.91
C ALA A 295 -12.69 -28.29 -11.43
N SER A 296 -11.86 -27.76 -10.53
CA SER A 296 -10.55 -27.19 -10.88
C SER A 296 -9.63 -28.24 -11.55
N LYS A 297 -9.54 -29.44 -10.99
CA LYS A 297 -8.69 -30.52 -11.54
C LYS A 297 -9.17 -30.94 -12.93
N GLU A 298 -10.48 -31.10 -13.08
CA GLU A 298 -11.13 -31.54 -14.32
C GLU A 298 -11.31 -30.42 -15.37
N ASP A 299 -11.01 -29.16 -15.00
CA ASP A 299 -11.26 -27.96 -15.82
C ASP A 299 -12.74 -27.80 -16.26
N THR A 300 -13.65 -28.12 -15.35
CA THR A 300 -15.11 -28.03 -15.57
C THR A 300 -15.73 -26.75 -14.99
N ALA A 301 -14.97 -25.97 -14.23
CA ALA A 301 -15.38 -24.66 -13.69
C ALA A 301 -14.19 -23.69 -13.66
N TYR A 302 -14.47 -22.40 -13.78
CA TYR A 302 -13.52 -21.36 -13.40
C TYR A 302 -13.49 -21.22 -11.88
N ILE A 303 -12.31 -21.10 -11.29
CA ILE A 303 -12.17 -20.74 -9.89
C ILE A 303 -11.66 -19.30 -9.85
N LEU A 304 -12.47 -18.37 -9.36
CA LEU A 304 -12.13 -16.95 -9.24
C LEU A 304 -11.77 -16.63 -7.79
N ASP A 305 -10.51 -16.30 -7.54
CA ASP A 305 -10.02 -15.88 -6.23
C ASP A 305 -10.06 -14.36 -6.10
N VAL A 306 -10.90 -13.90 -5.18
CA VAL A 306 -11.12 -12.48 -4.88
C VAL A 306 -10.55 -12.12 -3.51
N ARG A 307 -9.38 -12.70 -3.17
CA ARG A 307 -8.59 -12.28 -2.01
C ARG A 307 -7.46 -11.36 -2.45
N LEU A 308 -6.87 -10.65 -1.48
CA LEU A 308 -5.59 -9.95 -1.68
C LEU A 308 -4.52 -10.87 -2.27
N PHE A 309 -3.63 -10.32 -3.09
CA PHE A 309 -2.56 -11.09 -3.75
C PHE A 309 -1.70 -11.88 -2.76
N GLU A 310 -1.43 -11.31 -1.59
CA GLU A 310 -0.67 -11.96 -0.51
C GLU A 310 -1.36 -13.25 -0.04
N ASN A 311 -2.68 -13.20 0.19
CA ASN A 311 -3.48 -14.35 0.62
C ASN A 311 -3.61 -15.41 -0.49
N TYR A 312 -3.72 -14.96 -1.74
CA TYR A 312 -3.73 -15.84 -2.90
C TYR A 312 -2.39 -16.58 -3.05
N THR A 313 -1.29 -15.85 -2.91
CA THR A 313 0.08 -16.36 -3.06
C THR A 313 0.52 -17.25 -1.90
N ALA A 314 0.04 -16.98 -0.67
CA ALA A 314 0.24 -17.84 0.48
C ALA A 314 -0.42 -19.22 0.34
N GLY A 315 -1.45 -19.34 -0.49
CA GLY A 315 -2.08 -20.61 -0.82
C GLY A 315 -3.39 -20.44 -1.56
N ARG A 316 -3.54 -21.13 -2.69
CA ARG A 316 -4.70 -21.05 -3.59
C ARG A 316 -5.10 -22.41 -4.14
N ILE A 317 -6.32 -22.51 -4.66
CA ILE A 317 -6.72 -23.68 -5.46
C ILE A 317 -5.86 -23.70 -6.73
N ALA A 318 -5.31 -24.85 -7.12
CA ALA A 318 -4.53 -24.98 -8.34
C ALA A 318 -5.33 -24.52 -9.58
N ASN A 319 -4.68 -23.81 -10.51
CA ASN A 319 -5.30 -23.24 -11.72
C ASN A 319 -6.44 -22.22 -11.45
N SER A 320 -6.58 -21.71 -10.22
CA SER A 320 -7.50 -20.59 -9.97
C SER A 320 -6.99 -19.30 -10.61
N LEU A 321 -7.91 -18.43 -10.97
CA LEU A 321 -7.65 -17.10 -11.50
C LEU A 321 -7.68 -16.11 -10.36
N TRP A 322 -6.63 -15.31 -10.20
CA TRP A 322 -6.66 -14.19 -9.27
C TRP A 322 -7.32 -12.97 -9.93
N CYS A 323 -8.16 -12.28 -9.16
CA CYS A 323 -8.75 -11.01 -9.57
C CYS A 323 -7.85 -9.84 -9.13
N PRO A 324 -7.24 -9.08 -10.06
CA PRO A 324 -6.37 -7.95 -9.71
C PRO A 324 -7.12 -6.70 -9.21
N GLN A 325 -8.45 -6.71 -9.21
CA GLN A 325 -9.32 -5.57 -8.89
C GLN A 325 -9.94 -5.72 -7.49
N PHE A 326 -9.08 -5.81 -6.48
CA PHE A 326 -9.43 -5.99 -5.06
C PHE A 326 -8.42 -5.22 -4.19
N PRO A 327 -8.83 -4.53 -3.11
CA PRO A 327 -9.64 -5.13 -2.04
C PRO A 327 -11.10 -4.64 -1.86
N LEU A 328 -11.81 -5.27 -0.92
CA LEU A 328 -13.24 -5.11 -0.61
C LEU A 328 -13.68 -3.68 -0.26
N ASP A 329 -12.73 -2.87 0.16
CA ASP A 329 -12.86 -1.52 0.72
C ASP A 329 -12.73 -0.42 -0.34
N ASP A 330 -12.29 -0.76 -1.56
CA ASP A 330 -12.18 0.20 -2.66
C ASP A 330 -13.24 -0.05 -3.73
N GLU A 331 -14.38 0.62 -3.63
CA GLU A 331 -15.49 0.54 -4.61
C GLU A 331 -15.09 1.08 -6.00
N SER A 332 -14.04 1.88 -6.12
CA SER A 332 -13.57 2.39 -7.42
C SER A 332 -13.10 1.27 -8.36
N LEU A 333 -12.76 0.11 -7.80
CA LEU A 333 -12.31 -1.08 -8.53
C LEU A 333 -13.47 -1.93 -9.11
N ASP A 334 -14.74 -1.65 -8.76
CA ASP A 334 -15.89 -2.43 -9.24
C ASP A 334 -16.04 -2.40 -10.76
N ALA A 335 -15.83 -1.23 -11.37
CA ALA A 335 -15.85 -1.11 -12.82
C ALA A 335 -14.76 -1.97 -13.48
N GLY A 336 -13.56 -1.98 -12.89
CA GLY A 336 -12.44 -2.82 -13.35
C GLY A 336 -12.76 -4.31 -13.26
N LEU A 337 -13.42 -4.76 -12.18
CA LEU A 337 -13.84 -6.15 -12.03
C LEU A 337 -14.92 -6.55 -13.05
N VAL A 338 -15.86 -5.65 -13.34
CA VAL A 338 -16.85 -5.86 -14.41
C VAL A 338 -16.17 -6.04 -15.77
N ASP A 339 -15.18 -5.22 -16.08
CA ASP A 339 -14.46 -5.31 -17.36
C ASP A 339 -13.57 -6.55 -17.45
N TYR A 340 -12.87 -6.89 -16.35
CA TYR A 340 -12.15 -8.16 -16.23
C TYR A 340 -13.07 -9.36 -16.45
N ALA A 341 -14.26 -9.36 -15.84
CA ALA A 341 -15.23 -10.44 -15.97
C ALA A 341 -15.72 -10.62 -17.41
N LYS A 342 -15.99 -9.51 -18.13
CA LYS A 342 -16.35 -9.54 -19.55
C LYS A 342 -15.22 -10.13 -20.39
N ALA A 343 -13.99 -9.68 -20.17
CA ALA A 343 -12.83 -10.15 -20.92
C ALA A 343 -12.54 -11.65 -20.67
N THR A 344 -12.79 -12.13 -19.44
CA THR A 344 -12.37 -13.48 -19.01
C THR A 344 -13.46 -14.54 -19.19
N PHE A 345 -14.74 -14.22 -18.94
CA PHE A 345 -15.81 -15.21 -18.79
C PHE A 345 -16.94 -15.13 -19.84
N MET A 346 -16.87 -14.17 -20.77
CA MET A 346 -17.87 -13.97 -21.83
C MET A 346 -17.37 -14.37 -23.23
N GLY A 347 -16.44 -15.33 -23.30
CA GLY A 347 -16.05 -15.94 -24.57
C GLY A 347 -17.26 -16.55 -25.29
N GLU A 348 -17.30 -16.44 -26.63
CA GLU A 348 -18.43 -16.94 -27.42
C GLU A 348 -18.64 -18.45 -27.19
N GLY A 349 -19.82 -18.81 -26.67
CA GLY A 349 -20.19 -20.20 -26.40
C GLY A 349 -19.68 -20.79 -25.07
N ASP A 350 -19.02 -19.99 -24.22
CA ASP A 350 -18.57 -20.43 -22.91
C ASP A 350 -19.72 -20.44 -21.89
N THR A 351 -19.96 -21.62 -21.32
CA THR A 351 -20.99 -21.86 -20.30
C THR A 351 -20.42 -22.41 -19.00
N LYS A 352 -19.09 -22.41 -18.81
CA LYS A 352 -18.49 -22.93 -17.58
C LYS A 352 -19.01 -22.15 -16.37
N PRO A 353 -19.35 -22.84 -15.25
CA PRO A 353 -19.65 -22.18 -14.00
C PRO A 353 -18.39 -21.51 -13.43
N ILE A 354 -18.60 -20.49 -12.59
CA ILE A 354 -17.61 -19.67 -11.93
C ILE A 354 -17.77 -19.87 -10.44
N TYR A 355 -16.76 -20.43 -9.79
CA TYR A 355 -16.72 -20.69 -8.37
C TYR A 355 -15.83 -19.66 -7.69
N ILE A 356 -16.44 -18.80 -6.89
CA ILE A 356 -15.77 -17.69 -6.23
C ILE A 356 -15.19 -18.18 -4.90
N VAL A 357 -13.92 -17.88 -4.65
CA VAL A 357 -13.28 -18.03 -3.35
C VAL A 357 -12.92 -16.64 -2.79
N CYS A 358 -13.35 -16.39 -1.56
CA CYS A 358 -12.87 -15.28 -0.74
C CYS A 358 -12.42 -15.84 0.62
N ASN A 359 -12.05 -14.99 1.59
CA ASN A 359 -11.54 -15.46 2.88
C ASN A 359 -12.55 -16.37 3.63
N SER A 360 -13.81 -15.95 3.72
CA SER A 360 -14.86 -16.63 4.51
C SER A 360 -16.06 -17.15 3.71
N GLY A 361 -16.14 -16.85 2.41
CA GLY A 361 -17.32 -17.14 1.56
C GLY A 361 -18.47 -16.13 1.71
N GLN A 362 -18.22 -14.94 2.27
CA GLN A 362 -19.25 -13.93 2.55
C GLN A 362 -19.02 -12.64 1.72
N ARG A 363 -18.64 -11.51 2.34
CA ARG A 363 -18.56 -10.16 1.72
C ARG A 363 -17.86 -10.15 0.35
N GLY A 364 -16.67 -10.75 0.24
CA GLY A 364 -15.91 -10.78 -1.02
C GLY A 364 -16.61 -11.54 -2.13
N ALA A 365 -17.27 -12.65 -1.78
CA ALA A 365 -17.99 -13.45 -2.75
C ALA A 365 -19.31 -12.78 -3.17
N GLN A 366 -19.99 -12.09 -2.26
CA GLN A 366 -21.19 -11.31 -2.55
C GLN A 366 -20.89 -10.13 -3.48
N ARG A 367 -19.84 -9.34 -3.20
CA ARG A 367 -19.42 -8.23 -4.06
C ARG A 367 -19.03 -8.74 -5.46
N ALA A 368 -18.23 -9.80 -5.53
CA ALA A 368 -17.87 -10.42 -6.81
C ALA A 368 -19.10 -10.95 -7.57
N THR A 369 -20.08 -11.56 -6.89
CA THR A 369 -21.32 -12.03 -7.50
C THR A 369 -22.10 -10.86 -8.12
N ARG A 370 -22.25 -9.74 -7.41
CA ARG A 370 -22.90 -8.53 -7.96
C ARG A 370 -22.19 -8.02 -9.21
N ASN A 371 -20.85 -7.97 -9.20
CA ASN A 371 -20.08 -7.50 -10.35
C ASN A 371 -20.15 -8.45 -11.55
N LEU A 372 -20.14 -9.77 -11.31
CA LEU A 372 -20.33 -10.77 -12.38
C LEU A 372 -21.73 -10.67 -13.01
N LEU A 373 -22.78 -10.45 -12.19
CA LEU A 373 -24.12 -10.20 -12.69
C LEU A 373 -24.18 -8.88 -13.49
N ALA A 374 -23.53 -7.82 -13.01
CA ALA A 374 -23.45 -6.54 -13.71
C ALA A 374 -22.65 -6.63 -15.04
N ALA A 375 -21.69 -7.55 -15.12
CA ALA A 375 -21.01 -7.90 -16.37
C ALA A 375 -21.92 -8.64 -17.36
N GLY A 376 -23.08 -9.14 -16.93
CA GLY A 376 -24.02 -9.90 -17.76
C GLY A 376 -23.81 -11.41 -17.72
N ILE A 377 -23.04 -11.92 -16.75
CA ILE A 377 -22.93 -13.36 -16.51
C ILE A 377 -24.25 -13.89 -15.94
N ALA A 378 -24.72 -15.02 -16.46
CA ALA A 378 -25.94 -15.66 -15.99
C ALA A 378 -25.82 -16.13 -14.54
N GLU A 379 -26.87 -15.91 -13.74
CA GLU A 379 -26.90 -16.23 -12.30
C GLU A 379 -26.63 -17.72 -12.01
N ASP A 380 -27.14 -18.61 -12.86
CA ASP A 380 -26.93 -20.07 -12.77
C ASP A 380 -25.50 -20.54 -13.09
N ARG A 381 -24.62 -19.62 -13.48
CA ARG A 381 -23.19 -19.88 -13.63
C ARG A 381 -22.39 -19.44 -12.40
N ILE A 382 -22.94 -18.70 -11.45
CA ILE A 382 -22.15 -18.06 -10.39
C ILE A 382 -22.38 -18.78 -9.06
N PHE A 383 -21.31 -19.36 -8.52
CA PHE A 383 -21.35 -20.08 -7.25
C PHE A 383 -20.30 -19.54 -6.28
N THR A 384 -20.61 -19.57 -4.99
CA THR A 384 -19.66 -19.29 -3.91
C THR A 384 -19.18 -20.59 -3.29
N ILE A 385 -17.87 -20.72 -3.07
CA ILE A 385 -17.31 -21.86 -2.35
C ILE A 385 -17.67 -21.74 -0.86
N THR A 386 -18.40 -22.71 -0.34
CA THR A 386 -18.89 -22.69 1.05
C THR A 386 -17.74 -22.55 2.05
N GLY A 387 -17.77 -21.49 2.84
CA GLY A 387 -16.75 -21.19 3.87
C GLY A 387 -15.40 -20.68 3.32
N GLY A 388 -15.30 -20.42 2.01
CA GLY A 388 -14.16 -19.79 1.37
C GLY A 388 -12.83 -20.51 1.59
N ALA A 389 -11.74 -19.73 1.61
CA ALA A 389 -10.38 -20.21 1.86
C ALA A 389 -10.27 -20.88 3.25
N ALA A 390 -10.93 -20.37 4.28
CA ALA A 390 -10.90 -20.94 5.62
C ALA A 390 -11.48 -22.38 5.70
N ALA A 391 -12.39 -22.74 4.81
CA ALA A 391 -12.86 -24.12 4.69
C ALA A 391 -11.88 -24.99 3.89
N LEU A 392 -11.29 -24.45 2.82
CA LEU A 392 -10.28 -25.13 2.00
C LEU A 392 -9.02 -25.46 2.81
N GLU A 393 -8.58 -24.59 3.72
CA GLU A 393 -7.43 -24.83 4.61
C GLU A 393 -7.58 -26.09 5.48
N LYS A 394 -8.82 -26.52 5.75
CA LYS A 394 -9.10 -27.73 6.54
C LYS A 394 -9.01 -29.01 5.70
N ILE A 395 -8.84 -28.90 4.39
CA ILE A 395 -8.76 -30.02 3.45
C ILE A 395 -7.31 -30.17 2.99
N GLU A 396 -6.72 -31.33 3.27
CA GLU A 396 -5.34 -31.62 2.90
C GLU A 396 -5.11 -31.49 1.39
N GLY A 397 -4.14 -30.66 1.00
CA GLY A 397 -3.76 -30.43 -0.40
C GLY A 397 -4.75 -29.59 -1.21
N ALA A 398 -5.73 -28.94 -0.58
CA ALA A 398 -6.67 -28.05 -1.26
C ALA A 398 -6.03 -26.75 -1.76
N LEU A 399 -5.13 -26.17 -0.96
CA LEU A 399 -4.38 -24.97 -1.29
C LEU A 399 -2.93 -25.31 -1.60
N THR A 400 -2.37 -24.64 -2.60
CA THR A 400 -0.99 -24.82 -3.04
C THR A 400 -0.33 -23.48 -3.34
N THR A 401 0.98 -23.41 -3.15
CA THR A 401 1.84 -22.32 -3.64
C THR A 401 2.55 -22.69 -4.93
N ASN A 402 2.48 -23.96 -5.36
CA ASN A 402 3.05 -24.43 -6.63
C ASN A 402 2.32 -23.80 -7.82
N ARG A 403 3.08 -23.17 -8.71
CA ARG A 403 2.61 -22.53 -9.95
C ARG A 403 3.12 -23.20 -11.22
N TYR A 404 4.15 -24.04 -11.12
CA TYR A 404 4.83 -24.59 -12.30
C TYR A 404 4.13 -25.79 -12.93
N ASP A 405 3.14 -26.37 -12.23
CA ASP A 405 2.27 -27.43 -12.75
C ASP A 405 0.92 -26.90 -13.29
N GLU A 406 0.76 -25.57 -13.39
CA GLU A 406 -0.44 -24.96 -13.96
C GLU A 406 -0.61 -25.28 -15.44
N LYS A 407 -1.87 -25.28 -15.89
CA LYS A 407 -2.27 -25.49 -17.28
C LYS A 407 -2.08 -24.22 -18.13
N ILE A 408 -0.85 -23.71 -18.18
CA ILE A 408 -0.46 -22.59 -19.05
C ILE A 408 0.23 -23.15 -20.30
N ASP A 409 -0.04 -22.57 -21.47
CA ASP A 409 0.68 -22.88 -22.70
C ASP A 409 2.05 -22.21 -22.69
N TRP A 410 3.01 -22.86 -22.01
CA TRP A 410 4.37 -22.36 -21.84
C TRP A 410 5.07 -22.17 -23.18
N LYS A 411 5.43 -20.92 -23.52
CA LYS A 411 6.23 -20.64 -24.72
C LYS A 411 7.71 -20.78 -24.42
N TYR A 412 8.45 -21.24 -25.43
CA TYR A 412 9.89 -21.45 -25.35
C TYR A 412 10.60 -20.73 -26.48
N VAL A 413 11.80 -20.24 -26.18
CA VAL A 413 12.75 -19.75 -27.17
C VAL A 413 13.99 -20.64 -27.14
N GLU A 414 14.46 -21.05 -28.31
CA GLU A 414 15.70 -21.83 -28.42
C GLU A 414 16.89 -21.04 -27.91
N ALA A 415 17.79 -21.72 -27.18
CA ALA A 415 18.94 -21.09 -26.54
C ALA A 415 19.80 -20.26 -27.50
N GLN A 416 20.04 -20.77 -28.72
CA GLN A 416 20.80 -20.03 -29.73
C GLN A 416 20.07 -18.76 -30.15
N LYS A 417 18.76 -18.84 -30.39
CA LYS A 417 17.96 -17.66 -30.74
C LYS A 417 17.97 -16.64 -29.62
N ALA A 418 17.83 -17.05 -28.36
CA ALA A 418 17.91 -16.14 -27.23
C ALA A 418 19.27 -15.45 -27.14
N VAL A 419 20.37 -16.15 -27.43
CA VAL A 419 21.70 -15.52 -27.47
C VAL A 419 21.85 -14.59 -28.68
N ASP A 420 21.35 -14.97 -29.85
CA ASP A 420 21.38 -14.12 -31.05
C ASP A 420 20.53 -12.85 -30.86
N ASP A 421 19.41 -12.97 -30.16
CA ASP A 421 18.47 -11.90 -29.86
C ASP A 421 19.02 -10.88 -28.85
N LEU A 422 20.07 -11.20 -28.07
CA LEU A 422 20.83 -10.20 -27.30
C LEU A 422 21.40 -9.11 -28.20
N ASP A 423 21.61 -9.46 -29.48
CA ASP A 423 22.12 -8.57 -30.50
C ASP A 423 21.03 -7.99 -31.41
N SER A 424 19.74 -8.26 -31.15
CA SER A 424 18.60 -7.76 -31.93
C SER A 424 18.47 -6.23 -31.89
N GLU A 425 17.80 -5.67 -32.91
CA GLU A 425 17.31 -4.28 -32.89
C GLU A 425 15.98 -4.16 -32.14
N ASP A 426 15.21 -5.27 -32.06
CA ASP A 426 13.98 -5.34 -31.28
C ASP A 426 14.31 -5.38 -29.78
N TYR A 427 13.57 -4.61 -28.99
CA TYR A 427 13.73 -4.60 -27.54
C TYR A 427 13.13 -5.88 -26.93
N ILE A 428 13.98 -6.64 -26.22
CA ILE A 428 13.60 -7.87 -25.54
C ILE A 428 14.10 -7.79 -24.10
N GLN A 429 13.21 -8.05 -23.14
CA GLN A 429 13.51 -8.02 -21.72
C GLN A 429 14.08 -9.36 -21.30
N TYR A 430 15.30 -9.37 -20.77
CA TYR A 430 15.90 -10.58 -20.20
C TYR A 430 15.75 -10.57 -18.69
N ILE A 431 15.17 -11.63 -18.15
CA ILE A 431 14.97 -11.81 -16.71
C ILE A 431 15.70 -13.07 -16.28
N ASP A 432 16.43 -13.00 -15.16
CA ASP A 432 17.07 -14.16 -14.54
C ASP A 432 16.47 -14.44 -13.17
N VAL A 433 15.72 -15.54 -13.07
CA VAL A 433 15.00 -15.93 -11.86
C VAL A 433 15.80 -16.87 -10.94
N ARG A 434 17.11 -17.00 -11.16
CA ARG A 434 18.02 -17.74 -10.27
C ARG A 434 18.34 -16.94 -9.00
N ASP A 435 19.01 -17.59 -8.04
CA ASP A 435 19.56 -16.88 -6.89
C ASP A 435 20.67 -15.91 -7.29
N ALA A 436 20.89 -14.92 -6.44
CA ALA A 436 21.86 -13.85 -6.65
C ALA A 436 23.30 -14.34 -6.80
N ASP A 437 23.69 -15.42 -6.10
CA ASP A 437 25.05 -15.97 -6.19
C ASP A 437 25.29 -16.56 -7.58
N SER A 438 24.36 -17.39 -8.06
CA SER A 438 24.40 -18.00 -9.39
C SER A 438 24.36 -16.96 -10.52
N TYR A 439 23.65 -15.86 -10.29
CA TYR A 439 23.62 -14.71 -11.21
C TYR A 439 24.95 -13.94 -11.20
N THR A 440 25.55 -13.75 -10.02
CA THR A 440 26.86 -13.10 -9.85
C THR A 440 27.98 -13.89 -10.55
N GLU A 441 27.94 -15.22 -10.45
CA GLU A 441 28.89 -16.11 -11.15
C GLU A 441 28.81 -15.98 -12.68
N GLY A 442 27.62 -15.65 -13.19
CA GLY A 442 27.43 -15.29 -14.59
C GLY A 442 25.96 -15.31 -15.02
N HIS A 443 25.60 -14.41 -15.93
CA HIS A 443 24.24 -14.25 -16.46
C HIS A 443 24.29 -13.69 -17.89
N LEU A 444 23.17 -13.76 -18.62
CA LEU A 444 23.12 -13.16 -19.95
C LEU A 444 23.26 -11.64 -19.86
N PRO A 445 24.00 -10.99 -20.78
CA PRO A 445 24.23 -9.54 -20.75
C PRO A 445 22.96 -8.72 -20.55
N GLY A 446 22.94 -7.93 -19.47
CA GLY A 446 21.85 -7.05 -19.10
C GLY A 446 20.55 -7.73 -18.66
N ALA A 447 20.53 -9.06 -18.52
CA ALA A 447 19.43 -9.72 -17.82
C ALA A 447 19.24 -9.08 -16.43
N ILE A 448 18.02 -9.00 -15.91
CA ILE A 448 17.79 -8.47 -14.57
C ILE A 448 17.54 -9.63 -13.61
N ASN A 449 18.30 -9.70 -12.51
CA ASN A 449 18.06 -10.73 -11.49
C ASN A 449 16.82 -10.41 -10.65
N CYS A 450 15.94 -11.39 -10.52
CA CYS A 450 14.82 -11.36 -9.60
C CYS A 450 14.59 -12.78 -9.05
N ASN A 451 15.15 -13.05 -7.88
CA ASN A 451 15.25 -14.40 -7.35
C ASN A 451 13.89 -15.09 -7.17
N LEU A 452 13.71 -16.23 -7.84
CA LEU A 452 12.57 -17.12 -7.68
C LEU A 452 13.01 -18.59 -7.54
N LYS A 453 14.20 -18.84 -6.96
CA LYS A 453 14.76 -20.18 -6.81
C LYS A 453 13.86 -21.09 -5.97
N ASP A 454 13.42 -20.58 -4.81
CA ASP A 454 12.50 -21.31 -3.92
C ASP A 454 11.06 -21.01 -4.35
N VAL A 455 10.66 -21.59 -5.48
CA VAL A 455 9.40 -21.32 -6.19
C VAL A 455 8.12 -21.48 -5.37
N GLU A 456 8.15 -22.13 -4.21
CA GLU A 456 7.00 -22.32 -3.32
C GLU A 456 6.99 -21.33 -2.13
N ASN A 457 8.01 -20.49 -2.01
CA ASN A 457 8.09 -19.42 -1.01
C ASN A 457 7.21 -18.23 -1.43
N ALA A 458 6.19 -17.94 -0.63
CA ALA A 458 5.23 -16.87 -0.91
C ALA A 458 5.88 -15.48 -0.95
N ASP A 459 6.80 -15.19 -0.03
CA ASP A 459 7.47 -13.89 0.05
C ASP A 459 8.29 -13.60 -1.22
N LEU A 460 8.96 -14.63 -1.77
CA LEU A 460 9.69 -14.47 -3.05
C LEU A 460 8.74 -14.25 -4.23
N GLN A 461 7.58 -14.91 -4.25
CA GLN A 461 6.58 -14.70 -5.29
C GLN A 461 5.97 -13.29 -5.22
N ILE A 462 5.70 -12.79 -4.00
CA ILE A 462 5.23 -11.42 -3.76
C ILE A 462 6.28 -10.41 -4.21
N ALA A 463 7.53 -10.55 -3.75
CA ALA A 463 8.63 -9.67 -4.13
C ALA A 463 8.85 -9.65 -5.66
N PHE A 464 8.74 -10.81 -6.32
CA PHE A 464 8.80 -10.87 -7.79
C PHE A 464 7.63 -10.13 -8.45
N ALA A 465 6.41 -10.26 -7.92
CA ALA A 465 5.23 -9.59 -8.47
C ALA A 465 5.32 -8.05 -8.37
N GLU A 466 5.75 -7.55 -7.21
CA GLU A 466 5.97 -6.11 -6.97
C GLU A 466 7.08 -5.56 -7.87
N TRP A 467 8.19 -6.30 -7.95
CA TRP A 467 9.30 -5.95 -8.83
C TRP A 467 8.86 -5.94 -10.30
N ALA A 468 8.18 -6.98 -10.77
CA ALA A 468 7.72 -7.11 -12.14
C ALA A 468 6.78 -5.97 -12.54
N SER A 469 5.82 -5.62 -11.68
CA SER A 469 4.88 -4.52 -11.91
C SER A 469 5.56 -3.17 -12.07
N SER A 470 6.75 -3.00 -11.48
CA SER A 470 7.49 -1.74 -11.49
C SER A 470 8.63 -1.69 -12.53
N ASN A 471 9.07 -2.84 -13.04
CA ASN A 471 10.30 -2.93 -13.85
C ASN A 471 10.09 -3.55 -15.22
N LEU A 472 8.95 -4.21 -15.47
CA LEU A 472 8.69 -4.87 -16.75
C LEU A 472 7.67 -4.09 -17.57
N ASP A 473 7.96 -4.00 -18.87
CA ASP A 473 7.04 -3.53 -19.88
C ASP A 473 6.18 -4.70 -20.39
N ALA A 474 4.85 -4.61 -20.22
CA ALA A 474 3.95 -5.68 -20.62
C ALA A 474 3.82 -5.85 -22.15
N ASP A 475 4.15 -4.80 -22.92
CA ASP A 475 4.02 -4.82 -24.38
C ASP A 475 5.24 -5.43 -25.08
N SER A 476 6.39 -5.48 -24.39
CA SER A 476 7.65 -5.96 -24.95
C SER A 476 7.91 -7.45 -24.65
N PRO A 477 8.52 -8.22 -25.57
CA PRO A 477 8.84 -9.63 -25.33
C PRO A 477 9.72 -9.85 -24.10
N ILE A 478 9.43 -10.89 -23.33
CA ILE A 478 10.17 -11.24 -22.11
C ILE A 478 10.81 -12.62 -22.25
N TYR A 479 12.12 -12.72 -22.11
CA TYR A 479 12.89 -13.97 -22.10
C TYR A 479 13.37 -14.29 -20.69
N ILE A 480 12.96 -15.45 -20.17
CA ILE A 480 13.23 -15.86 -18.79
C ILE A 480 14.30 -16.95 -18.75
N THR A 481 15.38 -16.65 -18.05
CA THR A 481 16.45 -17.58 -17.70
C THR A 481 16.19 -18.14 -16.30
N CYS A 482 16.26 -19.46 -16.15
CA CYS A 482 16.40 -20.10 -14.84
C CYS A 482 17.47 -21.20 -14.91
N PHE A 483 17.64 -22.00 -13.86
CA PHE A 483 18.65 -23.07 -13.85
C PHE A 483 18.52 -24.05 -15.02
N SER A 484 17.30 -24.50 -15.35
CA SER A 484 17.06 -25.57 -16.33
C SER A 484 15.95 -25.28 -17.35
N GLY A 485 15.36 -24.09 -17.33
CA GLY A 485 14.22 -23.71 -18.18
C GLY A 485 12.91 -24.41 -17.79
N ASN A 486 12.66 -24.64 -16.49
CA ASN A 486 11.45 -25.31 -16.01
C ASN A 486 10.79 -24.58 -14.83
N ARG A 487 10.93 -25.07 -13.59
CA ARG A 487 10.07 -24.68 -12.45
C ARG A 487 10.04 -23.18 -12.16
N CYS A 488 11.20 -22.54 -12.00
CA CYS A 488 11.29 -21.11 -11.70
C CYS A 488 10.71 -20.24 -12.82
N ALA A 489 11.04 -20.55 -14.08
CA ALA A 489 10.55 -19.78 -15.23
C ALA A 489 9.03 -19.91 -15.39
N LYS A 490 8.47 -21.11 -15.21
CA LYS A 490 7.01 -21.33 -15.22
C LYS A 490 6.31 -20.61 -14.08
N THR A 491 6.91 -20.63 -12.89
CA THR A 491 6.37 -19.91 -11.72
C THR A 491 6.33 -18.41 -11.98
N ALA A 492 7.40 -17.84 -12.57
CA ALA A 492 7.44 -16.45 -12.98
C ALA A 492 6.35 -16.11 -14.00
N ILE A 493 6.17 -16.92 -15.05
CA ILE A 493 5.12 -16.72 -16.06
C ILE A 493 3.71 -16.78 -15.44
N SER A 494 3.46 -17.70 -14.52
CA SER A 494 2.19 -17.78 -13.79
C SER A 494 1.90 -16.50 -13.00
N ILE A 495 2.91 -15.93 -12.32
CA ILE A 495 2.75 -14.66 -11.61
C ILE A 495 2.52 -13.51 -12.59
N LEU A 496 3.29 -13.42 -13.68
CA LEU A 496 3.12 -12.37 -14.70
C LEU A 496 1.73 -12.44 -15.35
N LYS A 497 1.21 -13.64 -15.59
CA LYS A 497 -0.17 -13.84 -16.06
C LYS A 497 -1.19 -13.25 -15.08
N ASP A 498 -1.02 -13.47 -13.77
CA ASP A 498 -1.92 -12.92 -12.75
C ASP A 498 -1.84 -11.39 -12.68
N LEU A 499 -0.69 -10.81 -13.01
CA LEU A 499 -0.49 -9.37 -13.17
C LEU A 499 -1.03 -8.82 -14.50
N GLY A 500 -1.61 -9.67 -15.36
CA GLY A 500 -2.23 -9.27 -16.63
C GLY A 500 -1.30 -9.27 -17.85
N PHE A 501 -0.06 -9.77 -17.73
CA PHE A 501 0.84 -9.88 -18.88
C PHE A 501 0.35 -10.96 -19.86
N ASP A 502 0.49 -10.70 -21.17
CA ASP A 502 0.18 -11.71 -22.19
C ASP A 502 1.24 -12.81 -22.21
N THR A 503 0.84 -14.00 -21.75
CA THR A 503 1.69 -15.19 -21.75
C THR A 503 2.21 -15.62 -23.13
N ASN A 504 1.61 -15.15 -24.22
CA ASN A 504 2.14 -15.40 -25.57
C ASN A 504 3.39 -14.58 -25.89
N ASN A 505 3.67 -13.53 -25.12
CA ASN A 505 4.83 -12.64 -25.26
C ASN A 505 5.96 -12.98 -24.27
N ILE A 506 5.81 -14.04 -23.48
CA ILE A 506 6.77 -14.45 -22.44
C ILE A 506 7.33 -15.83 -22.77
N PHE A 507 8.65 -15.94 -22.89
CA PHE A 507 9.34 -17.12 -23.37
C PHE A 507 10.35 -17.66 -22.35
N ILE A 508 10.32 -18.97 -22.13
CA ILE A 508 11.33 -19.68 -21.36
C ILE A 508 12.52 -20.01 -22.28
N ILE A 509 13.74 -19.67 -21.87
CA ILE A 509 14.94 -20.07 -22.63
C ILE A 509 15.18 -21.58 -22.47
N THR A 510 15.19 -22.33 -23.57
CA THR A 510 15.32 -23.79 -23.57
C THR A 510 16.63 -24.25 -22.90
N GLY A 511 16.48 -25.00 -21.80
CA GLY A 511 17.60 -25.53 -21.00
C GLY A 511 18.17 -24.55 -19.98
N GLY A 512 17.70 -23.29 -19.97
CA GLY A 512 18.13 -22.26 -19.03
C GLY A 512 19.65 -22.06 -18.98
N ALA A 513 20.16 -21.70 -17.80
CA ALA A 513 21.58 -21.55 -17.52
C ALA A 513 22.39 -22.86 -17.69
N GLY A 514 21.74 -24.02 -17.59
CA GLY A 514 22.38 -25.32 -17.84
C GLY A 514 22.65 -25.59 -19.33
N ASN A 515 22.09 -24.82 -20.25
CA ASN A 515 22.40 -24.91 -21.67
C ASN A 515 23.76 -24.29 -21.95
N LYS A 516 24.67 -25.04 -22.60
CA LYS A 516 26.02 -24.57 -22.88
C LYS A 516 26.05 -23.25 -23.68
N THR A 517 25.13 -23.09 -24.64
CA THR A 517 25.04 -21.88 -25.48
C THR A 517 24.75 -20.65 -24.62
N VAL A 518 23.84 -20.80 -23.65
CA VAL A 518 23.48 -19.73 -22.70
C VAL A 518 24.64 -19.45 -21.75
N SER A 519 25.22 -20.49 -21.13
CA SER A 519 26.33 -20.30 -20.19
C SER A 519 27.61 -19.77 -20.84
N ASP A 520 27.88 -20.10 -22.10
CA ASP A 520 29.02 -19.56 -22.85
C ASP A 520 28.85 -18.06 -23.18
N ALA A 521 27.61 -17.57 -23.22
CA ALA A 521 27.28 -16.17 -23.43
C ALA A 521 27.23 -15.37 -22.12
N PHE A 522 27.41 -16.02 -20.97
CA PHE A 522 27.36 -15.32 -19.68
C PHE A 522 28.48 -14.30 -19.52
N VAL A 523 28.12 -13.18 -18.91
CA VAL A 523 29.02 -12.14 -18.43
C VAL A 523 29.00 -12.11 -16.91
N SER A 524 30.09 -11.64 -16.32
CA SER A 524 30.20 -11.43 -14.89
C SER A 524 31.04 -10.18 -14.60
N LEU A 525 30.68 -9.46 -13.56
CA LEU A 525 31.53 -8.40 -13.02
C LEU A 525 32.78 -9.01 -12.37
N PRO A 526 33.96 -8.37 -12.46
CA PRO A 526 35.16 -8.85 -11.78
C PRO A 526 35.20 -8.47 -10.30
N PHE A 527 34.15 -7.82 -9.78
CA PHE A 527 34.14 -7.17 -8.47
C PHE A 527 33.67 -8.12 -7.37
N THR A 528 34.43 -8.19 -6.28
CA THR A 528 34.11 -9.02 -5.10
C THR A 528 33.20 -8.30 -4.10
N ASP A 529 32.87 -7.04 -4.34
CA ASP A 529 32.05 -6.17 -3.49
C ASP A 529 30.77 -5.69 -4.19
N VAL A 530 30.37 -6.39 -5.27
CA VAL A 530 29.15 -6.15 -6.03
C VAL A 530 28.48 -7.50 -6.28
N TYR A 531 27.32 -7.71 -5.67
CA TYR A 531 26.60 -8.99 -5.67
C TYR A 531 25.28 -8.85 -6.40
N GLY A 532 24.78 -9.91 -7.03
CA GLY A 532 23.57 -9.91 -7.85
C GLY A 532 22.31 -9.40 -7.16
N ALA A 533 22.25 -9.52 -5.82
CA ALA A 533 21.15 -9.01 -5.00
C ALA A 533 21.26 -7.51 -4.69
N ASP A 534 22.39 -6.87 -4.98
CA ASP A 534 22.57 -5.45 -4.75
C ASP A 534 21.67 -4.67 -5.72
N TRP A 535 20.89 -3.73 -5.19
CA TRP A 535 19.99 -2.87 -5.97
C TRP A 535 20.70 -2.11 -7.10
N TYR A 536 22.03 -1.93 -6.98
CA TYR A 536 22.87 -1.25 -7.96
C TYR A 536 23.58 -2.17 -8.96
N TYR A 537 23.46 -3.50 -8.85
CA TYR A 537 24.25 -4.44 -9.65
C TYR A 537 24.17 -4.12 -11.15
N ASN A 538 22.96 -4.02 -11.70
CA ASN A 538 22.76 -3.80 -13.13
C ASN A 538 23.26 -2.42 -13.59
N TYR A 539 23.20 -1.39 -12.74
CA TYR A 539 23.76 -0.08 -13.07
C TYR A 539 25.31 -0.09 -13.07
N VAL A 540 25.91 -0.85 -12.14
CA VAL A 540 27.36 -1.06 -12.13
C VAL A 540 27.80 -1.90 -13.33
N GLU A 541 27.08 -2.97 -13.62
CA GLU A 541 27.28 -3.82 -14.80
C GLU A 541 27.21 -2.99 -16.09
N PHE A 542 26.16 -2.16 -16.19
CA PHE A 542 25.96 -1.28 -17.30
C PHE A 542 27.15 -0.35 -17.51
N THR A 543 27.49 0.42 -16.47
CA THR A 543 28.55 1.43 -16.55
C THR A 543 29.93 0.80 -16.74
N TYR A 544 30.14 -0.43 -16.27
CA TYR A 544 31.37 -1.19 -16.47
C TYR A 544 31.54 -1.67 -17.91
N PHE A 545 30.56 -2.36 -18.50
CA PHE A 545 30.68 -2.87 -19.88
C PHE A 545 30.54 -1.79 -20.95
N THR A 546 29.95 -0.64 -20.62
CA THR A 546 30.03 0.57 -21.46
C THR A 546 31.33 1.34 -21.29
N GLU A 547 32.18 0.91 -20.35
CA GLU A 547 33.45 1.53 -19.96
C GLU A 547 33.31 2.96 -19.43
N LEU A 548 32.10 3.38 -19.05
CA LEU A 548 31.84 4.68 -18.45
C LEU A 548 32.50 4.76 -17.08
N MET A 549 32.28 3.73 -16.27
CA MET A 549 32.91 3.56 -14.96
C MET A 549 33.83 2.35 -14.95
N THR A 550 34.83 2.39 -14.09
CA THR A 550 35.75 1.28 -13.84
C THR A 550 35.81 1.02 -12.35
N GLY A 551 36.31 -0.16 -11.95
CA GLY A 551 36.61 -0.44 -10.55
C GLY A 551 37.61 0.53 -9.96
N LYS A 552 37.62 0.64 -8.63
CA LYS A 552 38.69 1.29 -7.87
C LYS A 552 40.02 0.56 -8.07
N ASP A 553 39.94 -0.76 -8.19
CA ASP A 553 41.02 -1.63 -8.65
C ASP A 553 40.45 -2.78 -9.51
N LYS A 554 41.26 -3.80 -9.76
CA LYS A 554 40.90 -4.93 -10.63
C LYS A 554 39.68 -5.71 -10.13
N ASN A 555 39.52 -5.84 -8.81
CA ASN A 555 38.53 -6.71 -8.19
C ASN A 555 37.59 -5.97 -7.23
N THR A 556 37.70 -4.64 -7.11
CA THR A 556 36.89 -3.84 -6.18
C THR A 556 36.23 -2.68 -6.91
N PHE A 557 34.90 -2.56 -6.82
CA PHE A 557 34.16 -1.42 -7.35
C PHE A 557 34.09 -0.26 -6.35
N ALA A 558 34.00 -0.54 -5.06
CA ALA A 558 33.76 0.37 -3.94
C ALA A 558 32.40 1.11 -4.02
N PRO A 559 31.25 0.41 -4.02
CA PRO A 559 29.93 1.01 -4.29
C PRO A 559 29.50 2.09 -3.28
N THR A 560 29.97 1.98 -2.03
CA THR A 560 29.62 2.88 -0.92
C THR A 560 30.61 4.02 -0.71
N GLU A 561 31.72 4.07 -1.47
CA GLU A 561 32.65 5.19 -1.43
C GLU A 561 32.11 6.37 -2.24
N ASP A 562 32.39 7.58 -1.75
CA ASP A 562 32.06 8.83 -2.45
C ASP A 562 32.74 8.88 -3.83
N LEU A 563 31.98 9.27 -4.85
CA LEU A 563 32.52 9.50 -6.18
C LEU A 563 33.31 10.83 -6.18
N ALA A 564 34.57 10.78 -6.60
CA ALA A 564 35.36 11.99 -6.74
C ALA A 564 34.90 12.82 -7.94
N ARG A 565 34.91 14.15 -7.81
CA ARG A 565 34.49 15.09 -8.86
C ARG A 565 35.26 14.91 -10.17
N ALA A 566 36.55 14.55 -10.12
CA ALA A 566 37.33 14.19 -11.31
C ALA A 566 36.83 12.91 -12.01
N GLN A 567 36.33 11.93 -11.25
CA GLN A 567 35.77 10.70 -11.81
C GLN A 567 34.49 11.01 -12.58
N PHE A 568 33.64 11.90 -12.07
CA PHE A 568 32.43 12.32 -12.77
C PHE A 568 32.73 13.04 -14.10
N ALA A 569 33.74 13.91 -14.12
CA ALA A 569 34.22 14.54 -15.35
C ALA A 569 34.69 13.49 -16.39
N LEU A 570 35.44 12.48 -15.92
CA LEU A 570 35.92 11.40 -16.78
C LEU A 570 34.78 10.56 -17.37
N ILE A 571 33.69 10.34 -16.62
CA ILE A 571 32.53 9.61 -17.11
C ILE A 571 31.89 10.34 -18.31
N LEU A 572 31.61 11.64 -18.19
CA LEU A 572 31.05 12.43 -19.31
C LEU A 572 32.01 12.50 -20.51
N TYR A 573 33.31 12.58 -20.26
CA TYR A 573 34.32 12.53 -21.32
C TYR A 573 34.31 11.19 -22.08
N ARG A 574 34.15 10.08 -21.35
CA ARG A 574 34.00 8.74 -21.95
C ARG A 574 32.69 8.58 -22.71
N MET A 575 31.61 9.20 -22.24
CA MET A 575 30.33 9.26 -22.97
C MET A 575 30.48 9.94 -24.33
N GLU A 576 31.35 10.94 -24.45
CA GLU A 576 31.66 11.61 -25.73
C GLU A 576 32.74 10.87 -26.56
N GLY A 577 33.10 9.64 -26.19
CA GLY A 577 34.11 8.86 -26.91
C GLY A 577 35.56 9.29 -26.67
N SER A 578 35.82 9.98 -25.55
CA SER A 578 37.16 10.46 -25.15
C SER A 578 37.85 11.34 -26.22
N PRO A 579 37.23 12.47 -26.61
CA PRO A 579 37.73 13.32 -27.69
C PRO A 579 39.09 13.94 -27.38
N LYS A 580 40.00 13.95 -28.34
CA LYS A 580 41.35 14.50 -28.18
C LYS A 580 41.32 15.99 -27.78
N VAL A 581 42.04 16.34 -26.72
CA VAL A 581 42.30 17.73 -26.33
C VAL A 581 43.57 18.29 -26.98
N ASN A 582 43.54 19.58 -27.34
CA ASN A 582 44.62 20.24 -28.10
C ASN A 582 45.52 21.15 -27.24
N THR A 583 45.50 20.98 -25.91
CA THR A 583 46.35 21.73 -24.97
C THR A 583 46.92 20.80 -23.92
N THR A 584 48.15 21.08 -23.49
CA THR A 584 48.79 20.40 -22.36
C THR A 584 48.70 21.21 -21.07
N GLU A 585 48.28 22.47 -21.14
CA GLU A 585 48.23 23.34 -19.96
C GLU A 585 47.07 22.94 -19.03
N PRO A 586 47.33 22.77 -17.71
CA PRO A 586 46.31 22.55 -16.71
C PRO A 586 45.23 23.63 -16.75
N THR A 587 43.96 23.24 -16.74
CA THR A 587 42.84 24.18 -16.73
C THR A 587 42.67 24.86 -15.37
N PHE A 588 42.96 24.14 -14.29
CA PHE A 588 42.84 24.62 -12.91
C PHE A 588 44.17 24.42 -12.18
N PRO A 589 44.53 25.29 -11.22
CA PRO A 589 45.80 25.20 -10.50
C PRO A 589 46.00 23.90 -9.71
N ASP A 590 44.92 23.27 -9.28
CA ASP A 590 44.88 22.03 -8.50
C ASP A 590 44.55 20.77 -9.32
N ALA A 591 44.30 20.91 -10.63
CA ALA A 591 44.03 19.80 -11.54
C ALA A 591 45.23 19.58 -12.49
N GLY A 592 46.25 18.88 -11.98
CA GLY A 592 47.52 18.65 -12.68
C GLY A 592 47.49 17.55 -13.76
N GLU A 593 48.69 17.04 -14.08
CA GLU A 593 48.93 15.97 -15.06
C GLU A 593 48.59 14.57 -14.52
N ASP A 594 47.29 14.29 -14.33
CA ASP A 594 46.81 13.00 -13.80
C ASP A 594 45.78 12.34 -14.74
N TRP A 595 45.30 11.14 -14.38
CA TRP A 595 44.42 10.29 -15.19
C TRP A 595 43.11 10.94 -15.67
N TYR A 596 42.69 12.05 -15.04
CA TYR A 596 41.50 12.82 -15.40
C TYR A 596 41.80 14.10 -16.21
N LYS A 597 43.07 14.42 -16.47
CA LYS A 597 43.47 15.70 -17.07
C LYS A 597 42.68 16.03 -18.34
N ASP A 598 42.68 15.13 -19.31
CA ASP A 598 42.04 15.38 -20.61
C ASP A 598 40.52 15.57 -20.47
N ALA A 599 39.90 14.82 -19.55
CA ALA A 599 38.48 14.96 -19.25
C ALA A 599 38.15 16.34 -18.66
N VAL A 600 38.96 16.83 -17.72
CA VAL A 600 38.78 18.15 -17.10
C VAL A 600 38.98 19.27 -18.11
N ILE A 601 40.02 19.16 -18.96
CA ILE A 601 40.28 20.12 -20.04
C ILE A 601 39.10 20.17 -21.00
N TRP A 602 38.66 19.02 -21.50
CA TRP A 602 37.54 18.92 -22.44
C TRP A 602 36.24 19.46 -21.83
N ALA A 603 35.91 19.06 -20.60
CA ALA A 603 34.68 19.49 -19.94
C ALA A 603 34.67 21.00 -19.70
N ASN A 604 35.82 21.61 -19.40
CA ASN A 604 35.90 23.06 -19.24
C ASN A 604 35.83 23.82 -20.57
N GLN A 605 36.53 23.37 -21.60
CA GLN A 605 36.50 23.98 -22.94
C GLN A 605 35.08 24.04 -23.51
N ASN A 606 34.26 23.03 -23.19
CA ASN A 606 32.86 22.95 -23.60
C ASN A 606 31.87 23.53 -22.58
N LYS A 607 32.35 24.18 -21.52
CA LYS A 607 31.56 24.82 -20.46
C LYS A 607 30.65 23.86 -19.67
N ILE A 608 30.96 22.57 -19.70
CA ILE A 608 30.29 21.54 -18.91
C ILE A 608 30.72 21.67 -17.43
N ILE A 609 32.01 21.91 -17.19
CA ILE A 609 32.58 22.11 -15.84
C ILE A 609 33.26 23.47 -15.73
N THR A 610 32.94 24.23 -14.68
CA THR A 610 33.44 25.60 -14.45
C THR A 610 34.41 25.73 -13.27
N GLY A 611 34.66 24.64 -12.52
CA GLY A 611 35.34 24.70 -11.22
C GLY A 611 34.52 25.41 -10.14
N TYR A 612 35.12 25.64 -8.98
CA TYR A 612 34.55 26.43 -7.90
C TYR A 612 34.76 27.92 -8.16
N THR A 613 33.66 28.65 -8.39
CA THR A 613 33.68 30.06 -8.79
C THR A 613 34.46 30.95 -7.82
N ASN A 614 34.46 30.63 -6.52
CA ASN A 614 35.05 31.47 -5.47
C ASN A 614 36.56 31.26 -5.30
N THR A 615 37.10 30.13 -5.73
CA THR A 615 38.52 29.77 -5.50
C THR A 615 39.32 29.64 -6.79
N GLY A 616 38.64 29.45 -7.93
CA GLY A 616 39.28 29.13 -9.20
C GLY A 616 39.89 27.72 -9.22
N LEU A 617 39.56 26.88 -8.24
CA LEU A 617 40.02 25.50 -8.10
C LEU A 617 38.99 24.52 -8.68
N PHE A 618 39.40 23.30 -8.98
CA PHE A 618 38.53 22.23 -9.45
C PHE A 618 38.06 21.28 -8.35
N GLY A 619 38.93 20.95 -7.40
CA GLY A 619 38.70 19.92 -6.37
C GLY A 619 38.65 18.51 -6.94
N PRO A 620 39.71 17.99 -7.61
CA PRO A 620 39.64 16.70 -8.31
C PRO A 620 39.29 15.51 -7.40
N SER A 621 39.74 15.55 -6.15
CA SER A 621 39.50 14.50 -5.15
C SER A 621 38.30 14.78 -4.24
N ASP A 622 37.63 15.92 -4.40
CA ASP A 622 36.48 16.26 -3.57
C ASP A 622 35.30 15.33 -3.92
N PRO A 623 34.54 14.86 -2.92
CA PRO A 623 33.26 14.21 -3.17
C PRO A 623 32.34 15.10 -3.98
N ILE A 624 31.73 14.55 -5.03
CA ILE A 624 30.74 15.29 -5.83
C ILE A 624 29.36 15.20 -5.18
N THR A 625 28.70 16.33 -5.01
CA THR A 625 27.32 16.37 -4.47
C THR A 625 26.29 16.07 -5.56
N ARG A 626 25.09 15.63 -5.16
CA ARG A 626 24.00 15.29 -6.09
C ARG A 626 23.57 16.50 -6.92
N GLU A 627 23.47 17.69 -6.33
CA GLU A 627 23.13 18.93 -7.06
C GLU A 627 24.24 19.37 -8.04
N GLN A 628 25.50 19.08 -7.71
CA GLN A 628 26.62 19.32 -8.62
C GLN A 628 26.60 18.36 -9.80
N MET A 629 26.29 17.08 -9.58
CA MET A 629 26.07 16.12 -10.66
C MET A 629 24.95 16.58 -11.59
N ALA A 630 23.78 16.93 -11.03
CA ALA A 630 22.63 17.43 -11.79
C ALA A 630 23.03 18.66 -12.63
N THR A 631 23.69 19.64 -12.02
CA THR A 631 24.14 20.87 -12.72
C THR A 631 25.10 20.57 -13.87
N ILE A 632 26.05 19.64 -13.68
CA ILE A 632 27.02 19.28 -14.71
C ILE A 632 26.32 18.50 -15.84
N MET A 633 25.41 17.58 -15.53
CA MET A 633 24.62 16.86 -16.55
C MET A 633 23.71 17.80 -17.33
N TYR A 634 23.06 18.76 -16.67
CA TYR A 634 22.24 19.80 -17.32
C TYR A 634 23.05 20.61 -18.32
N ARG A 635 24.29 21.00 -17.96
CA ARG A 635 25.21 21.70 -18.88
C ARG A 635 25.66 20.80 -20.03
N TYR A 636 25.91 19.52 -19.77
CA TYR A 636 26.23 18.54 -20.80
C TYR A 636 25.06 18.35 -21.79
N ALA A 637 23.83 18.21 -21.30
CA ALA A 637 22.63 18.14 -22.14
C ALA A 637 22.45 19.38 -23.02
N ASN A 638 22.68 20.58 -22.46
CA ASN A 638 22.72 21.83 -23.22
C ASN A 638 23.83 21.83 -24.28
N TYR A 639 25.03 21.34 -23.96
CA TYR A 639 26.12 21.18 -24.93
C TYR A 639 25.73 20.25 -26.09
N LYS A 640 25.05 19.14 -25.80
CA LYS A 640 24.51 18.21 -26.80
C LYS A 640 23.28 18.76 -27.55
N LYS A 641 22.71 19.88 -27.09
CA LYS A 641 21.48 20.49 -27.60
C LYS A 641 20.26 19.57 -27.48
N TRP A 642 20.22 18.77 -26.42
CA TRP A 642 19.04 17.99 -26.09
C TRP A 642 17.97 18.89 -25.47
N ASP A 643 16.74 18.34 -25.38
CA ASP A 643 15.66 19.00 -24.67
C ASP A 643 15.99 19.06 -23.17
N VAL A 644 15.91 20.26 -22.61
CA VAL A 644 16.13 20.52 -21.18
C VAL A 644 14.99 21.35 -20.60
N THR A 645 13.82 21.32 -21.25
CA THR A 645 12.65 22.13 -20.90
C THR A 645 11.74 21.47 -19.86
N ALA A 646 11.85 20.15 -19.69
CA ALA A 646 11.18 19.43 -18.61
C ALA A 646 11.61 20.00 -17.24
N SER A 647 10.63 20.24 -16.38
CA SER A 647 10.78 20.79 -15.03
C SER A 647 9.63 20.27 -14.18
N ASP A 648 9.93 19.91 -12.94
CA ASP A 648 8.96 19.36 -11.98
C ASP A 648 9.06 20.10 -10.64
N ASP A 649 7.98 20.09 -9.88
CA ASP A 649 7.90 20.79 -8.60
C ASP A 649 8.62 20.00 -7.50
N LEU A 650 9.74 20.56 -7.03
CA LEU A 650 10.53 19.95 -5.98
C LEU A 650 9.83 20.00 -4.61
N SER A 651 8.74 20.75 -4.42
CA SER A 651 8.09 20.90 -3.10
C SER A 651 7.56 19.59 -2.52
N THR A 652 7.46 18.54 -3.32
CA THR A 652 7.12 17.17 -2.91
C THR A 652 8.22 16.51 -2.09
N PHE A 653 9.46 17.01 -2.16
CA PHE A 653 10.60 16.52 -1.40
C PHE A 653 10.80 17.35 -0.12
N PRO A 654 10.87 16.72 1.07
CA PRO A 654 11.01 17.44 2.34
C PRO A 654 12.28 18.31 2.47
N ASP A 655 13.29 18.05 1.65
CA ASP A 655 14.58 18.74 1.67
C ASP A 655 14.81 19.65 0.46
N ALA A 656 13.77 19.97 -0.31
CA ALA A 656 13.84 20.83 -1.50
C ALA A 656 14.44 22.21 -1.21
N SER A 657 14.23 22.76 -0.02
CA SER A 657 14.84 24.02 0.42
C SER A 657 16.37 23.97 0.56
N SER A 658 16.96 22.77 0.61
CA SER A 658 18.41 22.57 0.66
C SER A 658 19.07 22.67 -0.71
N VAL A 659 18.28 22.68 -1.80
CA VAL A 659 18.78 22.87 -3.16
C VAL A 659 19.34 24.29 -3.28
N THR A 660 20.61 24.39 -3.64
CA THR A 660 21.23 25.69 -3.84
C THR A 660 20.67 26.40 -5.08
N ALA A 661 20.61 27.73 -5.04
CA ALA A 661 20.01 28.53 -6.11
C ALA A 661 20.66 28.31 -7.49
N PHE A 662 21.95 27.92 -7.55
CA PHE A 662 22.62 27.65 -8.83
C PHE A 662 22.22 26.32 -9.46
N ALA A 663 21.71 25.38 -8.65
CA ALA A 663 21.36 24.03 -9.07
C ALA A 663 19.85 23.85 -9.28
N LYS A 664 19.02 24.84 -8.93
CA LYS A 664 17.55 24.75 -8.95
C LYS A 664 17.00 24.21 -10.28
N ASP A 665 17.26 24.89 -11.39
CA ASP A 665 16.77 24.47 -12.71
C ASP A 665 17.26 23.07 -13.10
N ALA A 666 18.50 22.74 -12.75
CA ALA A 666 19.07 21.44 -13.04
C ALA A 666 18.44 20.32 -12.20
N MET A 667 18.09 20.61 -10.93
CA MET A 667 17.42 19.69 -10.03
C MET A 667 15.97 19.44 -10.46
N GLU A 668 15.23 20.49 -10.80
CA GLU A 668 13.88 20.38 -11.38
C GLU A 668 13.90 19.53 -12.65
N TRP A 669 14.88 19.74 -13.53
CA TRP A 669 15.01 18.97 -14.77
C TRP A 669 15.36 17.50 -14.54
N VAL A 670 16.32 17.16 -13.66
CA VAL A 670 16.66 15.73 -13.42
C VAL A 670 15.54 14.98 -12.71
N VAL A 671 14.71 15.66 -11.90
CA VAL A 671 13.54 15.06 -11.26
C VAL A 671 12.44 14.84 -12.31
N ALA A 672 12.15 15.84 -13.15
CA ALA A 672 11.16 15.72 -14.23
C ALA A 672 11.46 14.60 -15.23
N ASN A 673 12.75 14.27 -15.42
CA ASN A 673 13.20 13.18 -16.29
C ASN A 673 13.45 11.87 -15.53
N GLU A 674 13.15 11.82 -14.22
CA GLU A 674 13.39 10.68 -13.33
C GLU A 674 14.85 10.17 -13.28
N ILE A 675 15.79 11.00 -13.73
CA ILE A 675 17.23 10.75 -13.63
C ILE A 675 17.63 10.69 -12.15
N ILE A 676 17.01 11.54 -11.33
CA ILE A 676 17.08 11.50 -9.86
C ILE A 676 15.66 11.40 -9.29
N THR A 677 15.35 10.28 -8.65
CA THR A 677 14.02 10.01 -8.04
C THR A 677 14.01 10.22 -6.51
N GLY A 678 15.09 10.79 -5.95
CA GLY A 678 15.31 10.86 -4.51
C GLY A 678 15.70 9.52 -3.84
N ASN A 679 15.85 9.56 -2.53
CA ASN A 679 16.19 8.43 -1.65
C ASN A 679 15.39 8.57 -0.36
N ASN A 680 14.52 7.60 -0.04
CA ASN A 680 13.58 7.69 1.09
C ASN A 680 12.79 9.02 1.12
N GLY A 681 12.30 9.43 -0.06
CA GLY A 681 11.52 10.67 -0.23
C GLY A 681 12.34 11.97 -0.24
N LYS A 682 13.69 11.94 -0.14
CA LYS A 682 14.55 13.13 -0.12
C LYS A 682 15.46 13.24 -1.34
N LEU A 683 15.78 14.46 -1.80
CA LEU A 683 16.70 14.71 -2.92
C LEU A 683 18.17 14.55 -2.52
N ASP A 684 18.48 14.91 -1.27
CA ASP A 684 19.81 15.04 -0.67
C ASP A 684 20.79 15.88 -1.52
N PRO A 685 20.43 17.13 -1.89
CA PRO A 685 21.14 17.89 -2.92
C PRO A 685 22.61 18.17 -2.58
N GLN A 686 22.90 18.39 -1.30
CA GLN A 686 24.26 18.68 -0.81
C GLN A 686 25.02 17.42 -0.37
N GLY A 687 24.34 16.27 -0.26
CA GLY A 687 24.97 15.00 0.05
C GLY A 687 25.88 14.51 -1.09
N SER A 688 26.98 13.86 -0.70
CA SER A 688 27.90 13.21 -1.64
C SER A 688 27.21 12.04 -2.33
N ALA A 689 27.39 11.92 -3.64
CA ALA A 689 26.95 10.73 -4.37
C ALA A 689 27.99 9.62 -4.25
N VAL A 690 27.60 8.49 -3.68
CA VAL A 690 28.43 7.28 -3.68
C VAL A 690 28.47 6.64 -5.07
N ARG A 691 29.49 5.83 -5.34
CA ARG A 691 29.73 5.24 -6.68
C ARG A 691 28.56 4.40 -7.22
N ALA A 692 27.83 3.69 -6.35
CA ALA A 692 26.61 2.98 -6.73
C ALA A 692 25.48 3.91 -7.20
N GLN A 693 25.24 4.98 -6.45
CA GLN A 693 24.25 6.01 -6.80
C GLN A 693 24.64 6.73 -8.09
N ALA A 694 25.92 7.05 -8.25
CA ALA A 694 26.41 7.65 -9.48
C ALA A 694 26.19 6.72 -10.69
N SER A 695 26.50 5.43 -10.57
CA SER A 695 26.24 4.45 -11.64
C SER A 695 24.77 4.46 -12.05
N THR A 696 23.87 4.51 -11.06
CA THR A 696 22.42 4.56 -11.28
C THR A 696 22.00 5.83 -12.01
N ILE A 697 22.41 6.99 -11.52
CA ILE A 697 22.09 8.30 -12.09
C ILE A 697 22.63 8.41 -13.53
N ILE A 698 23.87 7.98 -13.76
CA ILE A 698 24.49 8.00 -15.09
C ILE A 698 23.74 7.09 -16.04
N THR A 699 23.38 5.89 -15.58
CA THR A 699 22.63 4.94 -16.40
C THR A 699 21.29 5.53 -16.80
N ARG A 700 20.49 6.02 -15.86
CA ARG A 700 19.21 6.70 -16.16
C ARG A 700 19.41 7.89 -17.11
N PHE A 701 20.47 8.68 -16.90
CA PHE A 701 20.76 9.82 -17.76
C PHE A 701 21.03 9.41 -19.21
N VAL A 702 21.86 8.39 -19.45
CA VAL A 702 22.13 7.92 -20.81
C VAL A 702 20.91 7.23 -21.42
N THR A 703 20.11 6.57 -20.60
CA THR A 703 18.83 5.98 -20.99
C THR A 703 17.90 7.07 -21.52
N THR A 704 17.65 8.14 -20.77
CA THR A 704 16.83 9.27 -21.23
C THR A 704 17.42 9.95 -22.48
N TYR A 705 18.74 10.11 -22.53
CA TYR A 705 19.44 10.79 -23.63
C TYR A 705 20.49 9.87 -24.27
N PRO A 706 20.11 9.08 -25.29
CA PRO A 706 21.00 8.08 -25.84
C PRO A 706 22.27 8.70 -26.44
N VAL A 707 23.41 8.42 -25.80
CA VAL A 707 24.75 8.92 -26.17
C VAL A 707 25.54 7.99 -27.07
N PHE A 708 25.17 6.71 -27.10
CA PHE A 708 25.85 5.72 -27.91
C PHE A 708 25.19 5.68 -29.29
N GLU A 709 25.81 6.33 -30.27
CA GLU A 709 25.38 6.30 -31.67
C GLU A 709 25.28 4.90 -32.20
#